data_AF-A0A0H5BZA0-F1
#
_entry.id   AF-A0A0H5BZA0-F1
#
_cell.length_a   1.000
_cell.length_b   1.000
_cell.length_c   1.000
_cell.angle_alpha   90.00
_cell.angle_beta   90.00
_cell.angle_gamma   90.00
#
_symmetry.space_group_name_H-M   'P 1'
#
loop_
_entity.id
_entity.type
_entity.pdbx_description
1 polymer ?
#
loop_
_entity_poly.entity_id
_entity_poly.type
_entity_poly.pdbx_seq_one_letter_code
_entity_poly.pdbx_strand_id
1 'polypeptide(L)'
;MPKLILVRHGQSEWNEKNLFTGWVDVKLSAKGEEEAKRAGVLLKESGLKPDVLFTSRLTRAIHTANLALEEAGFAYIDVHRSWRLNERHYGALQGKDKAETLATYGEEQFKTWRRSFDVPPPVIDPKSEFAQTDDARYKDVDPNVLPQTESLKLVIDRMLPYWQDTIAKELLDGKTVIIAAHGNSLRALVKHLDNISDADIAGLNIPTGIPLVYELDQKLKPTKPSYYLDPEAAAAGAAAVAAQGSTFKDKPSDDEKVELERQRALYEQQLRYMEKLISLNSTRGCEVVNVVVEGTEHLRDDFMARHIQPVIQAKNLQSLMLGVNAMNDTLRSSGAVKDLAVCINGMSSNRGVLMVQPKLKLIPMNKFMAKTGTNVGNGEGDGYMTFQWRNIFGGGENFIVDATTGTRTRSSYLVNYNAPFNESLTWRWDTSAYATSRNIDWSSHEQVLKGLKTKIAQDVNGVTQEWSLQSVIRSVKPYSLAPSKTILAHAGDDLKISLGYDINVDTRDDKVLPTTGWKLGLQNEIAGLSKFSTSHFLKQTFEANWATNSNSNILNCSLRGGWLYTQDDYSHVMDRFYLGGPNDVRSFFYNGLGARDQGDSLGGDAFISGGVSVFTRFPFIRESSGLKLHSFVNFGSLVPWDHNEPLLKLLNDLAHPSVGCGFGVVFKHPVARLELNFVLPLVAHEHDALRKGFQYGIGLQFM
;
A
#
# COMPACT_ATOMS: atom_id res chain seq x y z
N MET A 1 -15.14 33.28 -19.84
CA MET A 1 -15.88 32.57 -18.79
C MET A 1 -15.18 32.83 -17.47
N PRO A 2 -15.89 33.31 -16.43
CA PRO A 2 -15.28 33.57 -15.12
C PRO A 2 -14.60 32.32 -14.56
N LYS A 3 -13.39 32.49 -14.01
CA LYS A 3 -12.61 31.41 -13.39
C LYS A 3 -12.40 31.74 -11.92
N LEU A 4 -12.71 30.78 -11.06
CA LEU A 4 -12.52 30.88 -9.62
C LEU A 4 -11.56 29.79 -9.16
N ILE A 5 -10.55 30.20 -8.39
CA ILE A 5 -9.52 29.32 -7.84
C ILE A 5 -9.65 29.36 -6.32
N LEU A 6 -9.87 28.20 -5.70
CA LEU A 6 -9.96 28.07 -4.24
C LEU A 6 -8.72 27.35 -3.72
N VAL A 7 -8.03 27.95 -2.75
CA VAL A 7 -6.85 27.37 -2.11
C VAL A 7 -7.07 27.35 -0.60
N ARG A 8 -7.09 26.15 0.00
CA ARG A 8 -7.04 26.04 1.45
C ARG A 8 -5.61 26.34 1.91
N HIS A 9 -5.47 27.04 3.03
CA HIS A 9 -4.16 27.25 3.65
C HIS A 9 -3.38 25.93 3.80
N GLY A 10 -2.06 26.00 3.69
CA GLY A 10 -1.17 24.86 3.97
C GLY A 10 -1.27 24.40 5.43
N GLN A 11 -0.72 23.24 5.76
CA GLN A 11 -0.73 22.72 7.13
C GLN A 11 -0.23 23.77 8.15
N SER A 12 -1.04 24.05 9.17
CA SER A 12 -0.60 24.91 10.29
C SER A 12 0.07 24.11 11.39
N GLU A 13 0.87 24.78 12.23
CA GLU A 13 1.50 24.17 13.43
C GLU A 13 0.48 23.46 14.33
N TRP A 14 -0.73 24.00 14.43
CA TRP A 14 -1.80 23.41 15.23
C TRP A 14 -2.52 22.27 14.52
N ASN A 15 -2.54 22.24 13.18
CA ASN A 15 -3.01 21.06 12.48
C ASN A 15 -2.04 19.90 12.61
N GLU A 16 -0.73 20.18 12.60
CA GLU A 16 0.30 19.19 12.90
C GLU A 16 0.16 18.62 14.32
N LYS A 17 -0.11 19.50 15.30
CA LYS A 17 -0.37 19.11 16.70
C LYS A 17 -1.79 18.62 16.98
N ASN A 18 -2.63 18.42 15.95
CA ASN A 18 -4.00 17.93 16.08
C ASN A 18 -4.95 18.78 16.99
N LEU A 19 -4.66 20.07 17.16
CA LEU A 19 -5.47 21.00 17.94
C LEU A 19 -6.63 21.61 17.14
N PHE A 20 -7.70 22.04 17.81
CA PHE A 20 -8.74 22.89 17.24
C PHE A 20 -8.25 24.33 17.09
N THR A 21 -8.03 24.77 15.85
CA THR A 21 -7.44 26.09 15.56
C THR A 21 -8.46 27.23 15.56
N GLY A 22 -9.51 27.11 14.75
CA GLY A 22 -10.51 28.19 14.58
C GLY A 22 -9.91 29.53 14.19
N TRP A 23 -10.26 30.57 14.94
CA TRP A 23 -9.82 31.95 14.71
C TRP A 23 -8.49 32.30 15.38
N VAL A 24 -7.92 31.39 16.17
CA VAL A 24 -6.59 31.58 16.75
C VAL A 24 -5.57 31.72 15.62
N ASP A 25 -4.71 32.73 15.74
CA ASP A 25 -3.70 33.01 14.72
C ASP A 25 -2.46 32.15 14.95
N VAL A 26 -2.15 31.32 13.96
CA VAL A 26 -1.06 30.35 14.03
C VAL A 26 -0.33 30.36 12.70
N LYS A 27 0.97 30.05 12.75
CA LYS A 27 1.82 30.00 11.56
C LYS A 27 1.60 28.69 10.79
N LEU A 28 2.10 28.68 9.56
CA LEU A 28 2.28 27.44 8.80
C LEU A 28 3.39 26.60 9.44
N SER A 29 3.27 25.28 9.36
CA SER A 29 4.42 24.40 9.61
C SER A 29 5.37 24.45 8.41
N ALA A 30 6.59 23.91 8.54
CA ALA A 30 7.52 23.80 7.42
C ALA A 30 6.89 23.05 6.22
N LYS A 31 6.12 21.99 6.52
CA LYS A 31 5.33 21.27 5.50
C LYS A 31 4.25 22.16 4.86
N GLY A 32 3.57 22.99 5.65
CA GLY A 32 2.57 23.92 5.13
C GLY A 32 3.14 24.99 4.19
N GLU A 33 4.39 25.42 4.41
CA GLU A 33 5.10 26.32 3.50
C GLU A 33 5.46 25.63 2.18
N GLU A 34 5.87 24.37 2.22
CA GLU A 34 6.10 23.56 1.01
C GLU A 34 4.81 23.35 0.21
N GLU A 35 3.70 23.04 0.89
CA GLU A 35 2.36 22.92 0.29
C GLU A 35 1.95 24.22 -0.42
N ALA A 36 2.19 25.37 0.22
CA ALA A 36 1.89 26.68 -0.37
C ALA A 36 2.72 26.99 -1.62
N LYS A 37 4.02 26.71 -1.60
CA LYS A 37 4.90 26.87 -2.77
C LYS A 37 4.46 25.93 -3.90
N ARG A 38 4.14 24.67 -3.59
CA ARG A 38 3.63 23.71 -4.58
C ARG A 38 2.34 24.20 -5.22
N ALA A 39 1.43 24.83 -4.47
CA ALA A 39 0.23 25.46 -5.03
C ALA A 39 0.59 26.50 -6.11
N GLY A 40 1.62 27.31 -5.88
CA GLY A 40 2.13 28.27 -6.85
C GLY A 40 2.71 27.63 -8.12
N VAL A 41 3.49 26.56 -7.96
CA VAL A 41 3.98 25.76 -9.09
C VAL A 41 2.81 25.22 -9.93
N LEU A 42 1.78 24.65 -9.29
CA LEU A 42 0.59 24.13 -9.98
C LEU A 42 -0.16 25.23 -10.73
N LEU A 43 -0.30 26.42 -10.14
CA LEU A 43 -0.91 27.56 -10.82
C LEU A 43 -0.15 27.93 -12.09
N LYS A 44 1.18 28.00 -12.01
CA LYS A 44 2.06 28.29 -13.14
C LYS A 44 1.98 27.22 -14.24
N GLU A 45 2.02 25.94 -13.88
CA GLU A 45 1.92 24.81 -14.80
C GLU A 45 0.55 24.75 -15.51
N SER A 46 -0.53 25.12 -14.82
CA SER A 46 -1.89 25.14 -15.38
C SER A 46 -2.15 26.27 -16.37
N GLY A 47 -1.28 27.28 -16.42
CA GLY A 47 -1.45 28.50 -17.21
C GLY A 47 -2.58 29.43 -16.72
N LEU A 48 -3.13 29.18 -15.51
CA LEU A 48 -4.09 30.07 -14.88
C LEU A 48 -3.40 31.36 -14.40
N LYS A 49 -4.03 32.50 -14.67
CA LYS A 49 -3.51 33.83 -14.35
C LYS A 49 -4.50 34.53 -13.42
N PRO A 50 -4.33 34.45 -12.09
CA PRO A 50 -5.17 35.18 -11.16
C PRO A 50 -4.98 36.69 -11.32
N ASP A 51 -6.08 37.45 -11.33
CA ASP A 51 -6.07 38.90 -11.46
C ASP A 51 -6.25 39.61 -10.10
N VAL A 52 -6.88 38.93 -9.13
CA VAL A 52 -7.16 39.48 -7.79
C VAL A 52 -7.21 38.36 -6.75
N LEU A 53 -6.62 38.63 -5.58
CA LEU A 53 -6.62 37.74 -4.42
C LEU A 53 -7.63 38.19 -3.36
N PHE A 54 -8.45 37.24 -2.92
CA PHE A 54 -9.24 37.35 -1.70
C PHE A 54 -8.70 36.40 -0.63
N THR A 55 -8.49 36.89 0.59
CA THR A 55 -8.04 36.04 1.69
C THR A 55 -8.62 36.45 3.03
N SER A 56 -8.48 35.57 4.02
CA SER A 56 -8.86 35.82 5.41
C SER A 56 -7.91 36.81 6.11
N ARG A 57 -8.21 37.19 7.36
CA ARG A 57 -7.29 37.98 8.20
C ARG A 57 -6.31 37.13 9.02
N LEU A 58 -6.30 35.81 8.82
CA LEU A 58 -5.46 34.88 9.58
C LEU A 58 -4.15 34.59 8.83
N THR A 59 -3.04 34.64 9.56
CA THR A 59 -1.66 34.61 9.06
C THR A 59 -1.40 33.39 8.18
N ARG A 60 -1.87 32.20 8.57
CA ARG A 60 -1.69 30.96 7.78
C ARG A 60 -2.26 31.05 6.35
N ALA A 61 -3.42 31.66 6.16
CA ALA A 61 -4.02 31.81 4.83
C ALA A 61 -3.32 32.90 4.02
N ILE A 62 -2.96 34.01 4.69
CA ILE A 62 -2.18 35.10 4.08
C ILE A 62 -0.82 34.57 3.60
N HIS A 63 -0.09 33.84 4.44
CA HIS A 63 1.21 33.27 4.09
C HIS A 63 1.09 32.24 2.98
N THR A 64 0.04 31.40 2.99
CA THR A 64 -0.20 30.45 1.90
C THR A 64 -0.40 31.18 0.58
N ALA A 65 -1.23 32.23 0.58
CA ALA A 65 -1.50 33.03 -0.61
C ALA A 65 -0.25 33.72 -1.13
N ASN A 66 0.52 34.35 -0.24
CA ASN A 66 1.75 35.05 -0.61
C ASN A 66 2.77 34.10 -1.23
N LEU A 67 3.05 32.96 -0.59
CA LEU A 67 3.99 31.95 -1.11
C LEU A 67 3.53 31.38 -2.45
N ALA A 68 2.24 31.08 -2.60
CA ALA A 68 1.69 30.57 -3.84
C ALA A 68 1.78 31.59 -4.98
N LEU A 69 1.46 32.86 -4.72
CA LEU A 69 1.51 33.92 -5.73
C LEU A 69 2.94 34.34 -6.06
N GLU A 70 3.86 34.33 -5.09
CA GLU A 70 5.28 34.57 -5.32
C GLU A 70 5.86 33.53 -6.27
N GLU A 71 5.64 32.24 -5.99
CA GLU A 71 6.11 31.14 -6.82
C GLU A 71 5.45 31.12 -8.22
N ALA A 72 4.17 31.50 -8.29
CA ALA A 72 3.45 31.60 -9.56
C ALA A 72 3.82 32.87 -10.38
N GLY A 73 4.50 33.85 -9.77
CA GLY A 73 4.87 35.12 -10.42
C GLY A 73 3.74 36.17 -10.46
N PHE A 74 2.77 36.09 -9.55
CA PHE A 74 1.60 36.98 -9.45
C PHE A 74 1.54 37.75 -8.13
N ALA A 75 2.65 37.94 -7.42
CA ALA A 75 2.68 38.65 -6.13
C ALA A 75 2.22 40.12 -6.20
N TYR A 76 2.10 40.70 -7.39
CA TYR A 76 1.74 42.11 -7.63
C TYR A 76 0.23 42.37 -7.69
N ILE A 77 -0.61 41.33 -7.70
CA ILE A 77 -2.07 41.50 -7.87
C ILE A 77 -2.72 42.12 -6.62
N ASP A 78 -3.88 42.75 -6.82
CA ASP A 78 -4.64 43.37 -5.72
C ASP A 78 -5.08 42.33 -4.68
N VAL A 79 -5.03 42.72 -3.40
CA VAL A 79 -5.34 41.82 -2.27
C VAL A 79 -6.45 42.40 -1.39
N HIS A 80 -7.57 41.69 -1.31
CA HIS A 80 -8.69 42.01 -0.42
C HIS A 80 -8.73 41.04 0.77
N ARG A 81 -8.69 41.60 2.00
CA ARG A 81 -8.70 40.82 3.24
C ARG A 81 -9.98 41.04 4.02
N SER A 82 -10.70 39.96 4.33
CA SER A 82 -11.95 40.05 5.08
C SER A 82 -12.04 38.97 6.15
N TRP A 83 -12.51 39.37 7.34
CA TRP A 83 -12.81 38.42 8.42
C TRP A 83 -13.93 37.44 8.04
N ARG A 84 -14.79 37.81 7.08
CA ARG A 84 -15.84 36.93 6.54
C ARG A 84 -15.27 35.70 5.82
N LEU A 85 -13.98 35.68 5.49
CA LEU A 85 -13.26 34.51 4.97
C LEU A 85 -12.46 33.74 6.04
N ASN A 86 -12.52 34.13 7.32
CA ASN A 86 -11.90 33.36 8.41
C ASN A 86 -12.54 31.97 8.54
N GLU A 87 -11.80 31.02 9.13
CA GLU A 87 -12.25 29.66 9.49
C GLU A 87 -13.51 29.68 10.36
N ARG A 88 -14.17 28.56 10.57
CA ARG A 88 -15.21 28.43 11.61
C ARG A 88 -14.64 28.72 13.00
N HIS A 89 -15.28 29.58 13.79
CA HIS A 89 -14.93 29.80 15.19
C HIS A 89 -15.33 28.56 16.02
N TYR A 90 -14.35 27.87 16.63
CA TYR A 90 -14.60 26.63 17.38
C TYR A 90 -15.01 26.86 18.84
N GLY A 91 -15.20 28.11 19.25
CA GLY A 91 -15.63 28.47 20.59
C GLY A 91 -14.65 27.96 21.65
N ALA A 92 -15.18 27.43 22.75
CA ALA A 92 -14.39 26.90 23.86
C ALA A 92 -13.55 25.66 23.50
N LEU A 93 -13.65 25.12 22.27
CA LEU A 93 -12.76 24.06 21.80
C LEU A 93 -11.43 24.58 21.26
N GLN A 94 -11.30 25.87 20.94
CA GLN A 94 -10.05 26.43 20.43
C GLN A 94 -8.89 26.14 21.41
N GLY A 95 -7.79 25.58 20.88
CA GLY A 95 -6.62 25.18 21.65
C GLY A 95 -6.65 23.76 22.22
N LYS A 96 -7.83 23.10 22.26
CA LYS A 96 -7.94 21.72 22.77
C LYS A 96 -7.45 20.70 21.74
N ASP A 97 -6.88 19.60 22.22
CA ASP A 97 -6.55 18.46 21.37
C ASP A 97 -7.82 17.71 20.92
N LYS A 98 -7.86 17.35 19.63
CA LYS A 98 -9.02 16.69 19.03
C LYS A 98 -9.20 15.25 19.53
N ALA A 99 -8.12 14.52 19.75
CA ALA A 99 -8.16 13.15 20.24
C ALA A 99 -8.56 13.11 21.73
N GLU A 100 -8.05 14.04 22.54
CA GLU A 100 -8.48 14.20 23.93
C GLU A 100 -9.97 14.58 24.00
N THR A 101 -10.41 15.56 23.19
CA THR A 101 -11.83 15.95 23.13
C THR A 101 -12.71 14.76 22.71
N LEU A 102 -12.25 13.92 21.78
CA LEU A 102 -12.95 12.69 21.39
C LEU A 102 -13.04 11.70 22.56
N ALA A 103 -11.98 11.54 23.35
CA ALA A 103 -11.98 10.66 24.51
C ALA A 103 -12.87 11.17 25.65
N THR A 104 -12.90 12.48 25.91
CA THR A 104 -13.71 13.08 26.98
C THR A 104 -15.20 13.09 26.67
N TYR A 105 -15.58 13.43 25.43
CA TYR A 105 -16.99 13.70 25.07
C TYR A 105 -17.63 12.61 24.20
N GLY A 106 -16.84 11.61 23.76
CA GLY A 106 -17.31 10.52 22.91
C GLY A 106 -17.46 10.87 21.44
N GLU A 107 -17.64 9.85 20.60
CA GLU A 107 -17.63 9.96 19.14
C GLU A 107 -18.81 10.78 18.59
N GLU A 108 -20.01 10.59 19.15
CA GLU A 108 -21.23 11.28 18.71
C GLU A 108 -21.13 12.80 18.91
N GLN A 109 -20.70 13.25 20.10
CA GLN A 109 -20.57 14.68 20.40
C GLN A 109 -19.40 15.31 19.62
N PHE A 110 -18.28 14.60 19.50
CA PHE A 110 -17.13 15.05 18.73
C PHE A 110 -17.46 15.20 17.24
N LYS A 111 -18.15 14.23 16.63
CA LYS A 111 -18.66 14.32 15.26
C LYS A 111 -19.64 15.46 15.11
N THR A 112 -20.54 15.66 16.06
CA THR A 112 -21.51 16.76 16.05
C THR A 112 -20.79 18.12 16.00
N TRP A 113 -19.88 18.42 16.92
CA TRP A 113 -19.16 19.71 16.89
C TRP A 113 -18.27 19.88 15.66
N ARG A 114 -17.65 18.80 15.17
CA ARG A 114 -16.72 18.89 14.04
C ARG A 114 -17.41 18.92 12.68
N ARG A 115 -18.52 18.21 12.51
CA ARG A 115 -19.11 17.92 11.18
C ARG A 115 -20.56 18.33 11.03
N SER A 116 -21.31 18.61 12.10
CA SER A 116 -22.68 19.09 11.97
C SER A 116 -22.75 20.39 11.18
N PHE A 117 -23.86 20.55 10.47
CA PHE A 117 -24.13 21.73 9.67
C PHE A 117 -24.56 22.92 10.55
N ASP A 118 -25.41 22.66 11.53
CA ASP A 118 -26.19 23.65 12.26
C ASP A 118 -25.82 23.77 13.75
N VAL A 119 -25.18 22.78 14.36
CA VAL A 119 -24.85 22.77 15.80
C VAL A 119 -23.46 23.37 16.06
N PRO A 120 -23.34 24.54 16.70
CA PRO A 120 -22.05 25.12 17.05
C PRO A 120 -21.44 24.43 18.29
N PRO A 121 -20.11 24.46 18.45
CA PRO A 121 -19.45 24.15 19.73
C PRO A 121 -19.85 25.11 20.86
N PRO A 122 -19.52 24.79 22.14
CA PRO A 122 -19.78 25.70 23.26
C PRO A 122 -19.10 27.07 23.07
N VAL A 123 -19.77 28.12 23.54
CA VAL A 123 -19.31 29.52 23.46
C VAL A 123 -17.99 29.70 24.22
N ILE A 124 -17.03 30.43 23.64
CA ILE A 124 -15.77 30.76 24.32
C ILE A 124 -15.99 31.80 25.42
N ASP A 125 -15.27 31.69 26.54
CA ASP A 125 -15.18 32.75 27.54
C ASP A 125 -14.46 33.98 26.93
N PRO A 126 -15.05 35.20 26.95
CA PRO A 126 -14.40 36.42 26.47
C PRO A 126 -13.03 36.71 27.12
N LYS A 127 -12.76 36.17 28.31
CA LYS A 127 -11.46 36.31 29.01
C LYS A 127 -10.45 35.23 28.65
N SER A 128 -10.82 34.25 27.83
CA SER A 128 -9.90 33.21 27.36
C SER A 128 -8.78 33.83 26.53
N GLU A 129 -7.56 33.32 26.68
CA GLU A 129 -6.43 33.69 25.82
C GLU A 129 -6.67 33.42 24.32
N PHE A 130 -7.62 32.52 24.00
CA PHE A 130 -7.99 32.17 22.63
C PHE A 130 -9.21 32.94 22.11
N ALA A 131 -9.76 33.90 22.86
CA ALA A 131 -10.85 34.76 22.41
C ALA A 131 -10.33 35.89 21.50
N GLN A 132 -11.16 36.33 20.54
CA GLN A 132 -10.82 37.42 19.60
C GLN A 132 -11.46 38.77 19.98
N THR A 133 -12.00 38.90 21.20
CA THR A 133 -12.76 40.06 21.67
C THR A 133 -11.99 41.38 21.55
N ASP A 134 -10.71 41.39 21.92
CA ASP A 134 -9.86 42.60 21.92
C ASP A 134 -8.76 42.57 20.83
N ASP A 135 -8.93 41.72 19.81
CA ASP A 135 -7.91 41.54 18.78
C ASP A 135 -7.86 42.74 17.81
N ALA A 136 -6.67 43.32 17.65
CA ALA A 136 -6.45 44.50 16.81
C ALA A 136 -6.88 44.30 15.35
N ARG A 137 -6.91 43.06 14.86
CA ARG A 137 -7.29 42.71 13.49
C ARG A 137 -8.77 42.92 13.19
N TYR A 138 -9.62 43.14 14.20
CA TYR A 138 -11.07 43.30 14.03
C TYR A 138 -11.61 44.64 14.55
N LYS A 139 -10.75 45.63 14.80
CA LYS A 139 -11.15 46.95 15.32
C LYS A 139 -12.13 47.73 14.43
N ASP A 140 -12.12 47.44 13.14
CA ASP A 140 -13.02 48.00 12.11
C ASP A 140 -14.34 47.21 11.95
N VAL A 141 -14.55 46.17 12.76
CA VAL A 141 -15.74 45.32 12.74
C VAL A 141 -16.57 45.59 13.98
N ASP A 142 -17.89 45.69 13.84
CA ASP A 142 -18.79 45.79 14.98
C ASP A 142 -18.62 44.56 15.90
N PRO A 143 -18.28 44.73 17.19
CA PRO A 143 -18.12 43.62 18.12
C PRO A 143 -19.34 42.69 18.21
N ASN A 144 -20.54 43.19 17.94
CA ASN A 144 -21.78 42.40 18.00
C ASN A 144 -21.91 41.39 16.85
N VAL A 145 -21.16 41.55 15.76
CA VAL A 145 -21.17 40.62 14.62
C VAL A 145 -20.02 39.62 14.66
N LEU A 146 -19.08 39.77 15.62
CA LEU A 146 -17.99 38.83 15.80
C LEU A 146 -18.49 37.56 16.50
N PRO A 147 -18.25 36.38 15.91
CA PRO A 147 -18.75 35.14 16.48
C PRO A 147 -17.92 34.70 17.69
N GLN A 148 -18.60 34.23 18.73
CA GLN A 148 -17.98 33.55 19.88
C GLN A 148 -17.96 32.02 19.71
N THR A 149 -18.71 31.49 18.75
CA THR A 149 -18.74 30.10 18.28
C THR A 149 -19.55 30.05 16.97
N GLU A 150 -19.27 29.09 16.10
CA GLU A 150 -19.96 28.96 14.81
C GLU A 150 -20.25 27.52 14.45
N SER A 151 -21.39 27.30 13.80
CA SER A 151 -21.66 26.13 12.96
C SER A 151 -21.34 26.46 11.49
N LEU A 152 -21.37 25.46 10.60
CA LEU A 152 -21.12 25.72 9.17
C LEU A 152 -22.20 26.65 8.58
N LYS A 153 -23.43 26.55 9.05
CA LYS A 153 -24.54 27.45 8.70
C LYS A 153 -24.21 28.92 9.01
N LEU A 154 -23.73 29.21 10.21
CA LEU A 154 -23.35 30.59 10.58
C LEU A 154 -22.17 31.12 9.74
N VAL A 155 -21.23 30.26 9.36
CA VAL A 155 -20.14 30.62 8.44
C VAL A 155 -20.71 31.02 7.07
N ILE A 156 -21.74 30.32 6.56
CA ILE A 156 -22.42 30.65 5.31
C ILE A 156 -23.13 32.00 5.43
N ASP A 157 -23.88 32.23 6.52
CA ASP A 157 -24.64 33.46 6.76
C ASP A 157 -23.73 34.70 6.71
N ARG A 158 -22.50 34.60 7.24
CA ARG A 158 -21.53 35.71 7.14
C ARG A 158 -20.72 35.72 5.84
N MET A 159 -20.50 34.60 5.17
CA MET A 159 -19.63 34.56 3.99
C MET A 159 -20.39 34.95 2.71
N LEU A 160 -21.65 34.52 2.56
CA LEU A 160 -22.42 34.75 1.34
C LEU A 160 -22.63 36.23 0.97
N PRO A 161 -22.90 37.15 1.92
CA PRO A 161 -22.97 38.57 1.57
C PRO A 161 -21.66 39.08 0.96
N TYR A 162 -20.50 38.66 1.48
CA TYR A 162 -19.20 39.04 0.92
C TYR A 162 -18.94 38.40 -0.46
N TRP A 163 -19.39 37.16 -0.65
CA TRP A 163 -19.38 36.51 -1.95
C TRP A 163 -20.23 37.30 -2.97
N GLN A 164 -21.46 37.67 -2.63
CA GLN A 164 -22.39 38.34 -3.54
C GLN A 164 -22.01 39.79 -3.82
N ASP A 165 -21.64 40.56 -2.80
CA ASP A 165 -21.44 42.00 -2.92
C ASP A 165 -20.06 42.37 -3.49
N THR A 166 -19.05 41.51 -3.26
CA THR A 166 -17.66 41.82 -3.60
C THR A 166 -17.05 40.81 -4.57
N ILE A 167 -16.98 39.53 -4.23
CA ILE A 167 -16.25 38.53 -5.03
C ILE A 167 -16.94 38.26 -6.37
N ALA A 168 -18.27 38.13 -6.36
CA ALA A 168 -19.09 37.88 -7.54
C ALA A 168 -18.96 39.00 -8.57
N LYS A 169 -18.84 40.26 -8.12
CA LYS A 169 -18.63 41.41 -9.00
C LYS A 169 -17.34 41.28 -9.81
N GLU A 170 -16.23 40.96 -9.16
CA GLU A 170 -14.93 40.79 -9.84
C GLU A 170 -14.97 39.64 -10.87
N LEU A 171 -15.65 38.53 -10.54
CA LEU A 171 -15.86 37.42 -11.46
C LEU A 171 -16.69 37.83 -12.68
N LEU A 172 -17.77 38.59 -12.48
CA LEU A 172 -18.64 39.08 -13.55
C LEU A 172 -17.96 40.14 -14.43
N ASP A 173 -17.01 40.90 -13.88
CA ASP A 173 -16.13 41.82 -14.61
C ASP A 173 -15.07 41.08 -15.44
N GLY A 174 -15.09 39.74 -15.43
CA GLY A 174 -14.26 38.88 -16.26
C GLY A 174 -12.90 38.53 -15.66
N LYS A 175 -12.64 38.90 -14.41
CA LYS A 175 -11.38 38.59 -13.72
C LYS A 175 -11.32 37.12 -13.29
N THR A 176 -10.11 36.57 -13.27
CA THR A 176 -9.80 35.30 -12.63
C THR A 176 -9.54 35.55 -11.15
N VAL A 177 -10.43 35.06 -10.30
CA VAL A 177 -10.36 35.30 -8.85
C VAL A 177 -9.69 34.13 -8.16
N ILE A 178 -8.72 34.39 -7.28
CA ILE A 178 -8.18 33.40 -6.35
C ILE A 178 -8.61 33.71 -4.92
N ILE A 179 -9.10 32.69 -4.21
CA ILE A 179 -9.47 32.76 -2.79
C ILE A 179 -8.57 31.84 -1.99
N ALA A 180 -7.75 32.40 -1.12
CA ALA A 180 -6.95 31.65 -0.15
C ALA A 180 -7.60 31.72 1.23
N ALA A 181 -8.18 30.61 1.71
CA ALA A 181 -8.95 30.60 2.95
C ALA A 181 -8.82 29.27 3.71
N HIS A 182 -9.83 28.92 4.52
CA HIS A 182 -9.78 27.80 5.46
C HIS A 182 -10.78 26.71 5.12
N GLY A 183 -10.69 25.59 5.81
CA GLY A 183 -11.45 24.38 5.49
C GLY A 183 -12.95 24.64 5.47
N ASN A 184 -13.53 25.17 6.55
CA ASN A 184 -14.99 25.36 6.58
C ASN A 184 -15.47 26.56 5.76
N SER A 185 -14.67 27.62 5.63
CA SER A 185 -15.02 28.77 4.78
C SER A 185 -15.09 28.37 3.31
N LEU A 186 -14.16 27.54 2.85
CA LEU A 186 -14.19 27.00 1.49
C LEU A 186 -15.30 25.95 1.33
N ARG A 187 -15.55 25.09 2.33
CA ARG A 187 -16.69 24.15 2.29
C ARG A 187 -18.03 24.88 2.19
N ALA A 188 -18.19 26.01 2.89
CA ALA A 188 -19.37 26.86 2.81
C ALA A 188 -19.58 27.39 1.38
N LEU A 189 -18.51 27.83 0.71
CA LEU A 189 -18.59 28.32 -0.66
C LEU A 189 -18.85 27.19 -1.66
N VAL A 190 -18.15 26.06 -1.53
CA VAL A 190 -18.37 24.86 -2.36
C VAL A 190 -19.80 24.35 -2.22
N LYS A 191 -20.36 24.32 -1.00
CA LYS A 191 -21.77 23.97 -0.77
C LYS A 191 -22.72 24.87 -1.57
N HIS A 192 -22.44 26.18 -1.61
CA HIS A 192 -23.24 27.13 -2.35
C HIS A 192 -23.12 26.95 -3.88
N LEU A 193 -21.90 26.76 -4.39
CA LEU A 193 -21.64 26.60 -5.83
C LEU A 193 -22.18 25.28 -6.39
N ASP A 194 -21.99 24.18 -5.66
CA ASP A 194 -22.36 22.83 -6.11
C ASP A 194 -23.74 22.39 -5.59
N ASN A 195 -24.46 23.27 -4.88
CA ASN A 195 -25.78 23.01 -4.31
C ASN A 195 -25.84 21.72 -3.47
N ILE A 196 -24.80 21.48 -2.66
CA ILE A 196 -24.69 20.28 -1.80
C ILE A 196 -25.74 20.34 -0.69
N SER A 197 -26.37 19.21 -0.36
CA SER A 197 -27.37 19.12 0.71
C SER A 197 -26.78 19.35 2.11
N ASP A 198 -27.62 19.59 3.11
CA ASP A 198 -27.17 19.73 4.51
C ASP A 198 -26.66 18.39 5.10
N ALA A 199 -27.13 17.26 4.59
CA ALA A 199 -26.69 15.93 4.99
C ALA A 199 -25.31 15.59 4.38
N ASP A 200 -25.11 15.89 3.10
CA ASP A 200 -23.91 15.47 2.36
C ASP A 200 -22.68 16.33 2.68
N ILE A 201 -22.88 17.58 3.10
CA ILE A 201 -21.77 18.52 3.35
C ILE A 201 -20.82 18.01 4.45
N ALA A 202 -21.30 17.19 5.40
CA ALA A 202 -20.49 16.59 6.45
C ALA A 202 -19.32 15.75 5.88
N GLY A 203 -19.54 15.08 4.73
CA GLY A 203 -18.55 14.25 4.05
C GLY A 203 -17.52 15.02 3.21
N LEU A 204 -17.78 16.29 2.87
CA LEU A 204 -16.87 17.09 2.05
C LEU A 204 -15.59 17.44 2.81
N ASN A 205 -14.43 17.07 2.24
CA ASN A 205 -13.10 17.36 2.77
C ASN A 205 -12.28 18.11 1.71
N ILE A 206 -11.78 19.30 2.06
CA ILE A 206 -10.92 20.11 1.19
C ILE A 206 -9.46 19.92 1.65
N PRO A 207 -8.55 19.43 0.79
CA PRO A 207 -7.14 19.22 1.13
C PRO A 207 -6.41 20.55 1.39
N THR A 208 -5.27 20.52 2.08
CA THR A 208 -4.43 21.70 2.31
C THR A 208 -3.56 21.99 1.09
N GLY A 209 -3.41 23.27 0.73
CA GLY A 209 -2.42 23.72 -0.27
C GLY A 209 -2.62 23.25 -1.71
N ILE A 210 -3.77 22.69 -2.09
CA ILE A 210 -4.02 22.24 -3.47
C ILE A 210 -5.12 23.10 -4.10
N PRO A 211 -4.84 23.83 -5.19
CA PRO A 211 -5.84 24.67 -5.85
C PRO A 211 -6.98 23.86 -6.47
N LEU A 212 -8.22 24.25 -6.15
CA LEU A 212 -9.47 23.77 -6.74
C LEU A 212 -10.02 24.81 -7.72
N VAL A 213 -10.30 24.41 -8.95
CA VAL A 213 -10.69 25.32 -10.03
C VAL A 213 -12.15 25.14 -10.40
N TYR A 214 -12.86 26.26 -10.50
CA TYR A 214 -14.21 26.37 -11.03
C TYR A 214 -14.20 27.19 -12.31
N GLU A 215 -14.92 26.71 -13.31
CA GLU A 215 -15.32 27.48 -14.48
C GLU A 215 -16.80 27.79 -14.35
N LEU A 216 -17.14 29.08 -14.34
CA LEU A 216 -18.49 29.54 -14.07
C LEU A 216 -19.12 30.19 -15.31
N ASP A 217 -20.45 30.21 -15.37
CA ASP A 217 -21.22 30.96 -16.35
C ASP A 217 -21.48 32.41 -15.89
N GLN A 218 -22.22 33.19 -16.68
CA GLN A 218 -22.60 34.57 -16.33
C GLN A 218 -23.57 34.67 -15.13
N LYS A 219 -24.13 33.55 -14.67
CA LYS A 219 -24.93 33.46 -13.44
C LYS A 219 -24.11 32.89 -12.27
N LEU A 220 -22.78 32.80 -12.45
CA LEU A 220 -21.83 32.23 -11.51
C LEU A 220 -22.13 30.78 -11.11
N LYS A 221 -22.77 30.02 -12.00
CA LYS A 221 -22.99 28.58 -11.83
C LYS A 221 -21.86 27.78 -12.50
N PRO A 222 -21.39 26.68 -11.89
CA PRO A 222 -20.39 25.81 -12.51
C PRO A 222 -20.86 25.29 -13.87
N THR A 223 -20.05 25.48 -14.91
CA THR A 223 -20.31 24.96 -16.27
C THR A 223 -19.88 23.50 -16.42
N LYS A 224 -18.97 23.05 -15.56
CA LYS A 224 -18.45 21.68 -15.48
C LYS A 224 -18.08 21.35 -14.02
N PRO A 225 -17.89 20.06 -13.69
CA PRO A 225 -17.40 19.68 -12.37
C PRO A 225 -16.08 20.39 -12.03
N SER A 226 -15.98 20.92 -10.82
CA SER A 226 -14.73 21.49 -10.31
C SER A 226 -13.62 20.45 -10.29
N TYR A 227 -12.38 20.86 -10.49
CA TYR A 227 -11.24 19.95 -10.53
C TYR A 227 -10.04 20.53 -9.78
N TYR A 228 -9.31 19.67 -9.08
CA TYR A 228 -8.04 20.04 -8.47
C TYR A 228 -6.94 20.06 -9.52
N LEU A 229 -5.98 20.97 -9.39
CA LEU A 229 -4.79 21.00 -10.26
C LEU A 229 -3.87 19.79 -10.05
N ASP A 230 -3.98 19.12 -8.90
CA ASP A 230 -3.32 17.84 -8.59
C ASP A 230 -4.34 16.88 -7.93
N PRO A 231 -5.06 16.07 -8.73
CA PRO A 231 -6.13 15.20 -8.22
C PRO A 231 -5.66 14.11 -7.26
N GLU A 232 -4.46 13.55 -7.47
CA GLU A 232 -3.90 12.49 -6.63
C GLU A 232 -3.53 13.01 -5.25
N ALA A 233 -2.79 14.13 -5.20
CA ALA A 233 -2.45 14.78 -3.95
C ALA A 233 -3.72 15.27 -3.22
N ALA A 234 -4.74 15.71 -3.96
CA ALA A 234 -6.01 16.16 -3.39
C ALA A 234 -6.75 15.02 -2.69
N ALA A 235 -6.82 13.83 -3.29
CA ALA A 235 -7.44 12.65 -2.68
C ALA A 235 -6.70 12.24 -1.39
N ALA A 236 -5.37 12.20 -1.42
CA ALA A 236 -4.56 11.87 -0.24
C ALA A 236 -4.72 12.91 0.88
N GLY A 237 -4.72 14.20 0.54
CA GLY A 237 -4.93 15.29 1.49
C GLY A 237 -6.32 15.29 2.11
N ALA A 238 -7.37 15.03 1.31
CA ALA A 238 -8.74 14.91 1.80
C ALA A 238 -8.91 13.73 2.76
N ALA A 239 -8.29 12.59 2.47
CA ALA A 239 -8.26 11.42 3.37
C ALA A 239 -7.53 11.74 4.68
N ALA A 240 -6.40 12.45 4.63
CA ALA A 240 -5.69 12.87 5.84
C ALA A 240 -6.53 13.81 6.72
N VAL A 241 -7.30 14.73 6.12
CA VAL A 241 -8.23 15.62 6.84
C VAL A 241 -9.38 14.84 7.48
N ALA A 242 -9.88 13.79 6.81
CA ALA A 242 -10.89 12.89 7.37
C ALA A 242 -10.36 12.12 8.59
N ALA A 243 -9.11 11.65 8.53
CA ALA A 243 -8.47 10.85 9.57
C ALA A 243 -7.96 11.65 10.80
N GLN A 244 -7.93 12.99 10.77
CA GLN A 244 -7.58 13.80 11.94
C GLN A 244 -8.51 13.44 13.12
N GLY A 245 -8.02 13.44 14.36
CA GLY A 245 -8.79 13.05 15.55
C GLY A 245 -8.87 11.52 15.82
N SER A 246 -8.59 10.66 14.83
CA SER A 246 -8.64 9.20 14.99
C SER A 246 -7.33 8.58 15.51
N THR A 247 -6.31 9.40 15.73
CA THR A 247 -5.01 8.97 16.26
C THR A 247 -4.77 9.66 17.59
N PHE A 248 -4.93 8.91 18.67
CA PHE A 248 -4.26 9.21 19.92
C PHE A 248 -2.75 9.11 19.62
N LYS A 249 -2.06 10.24 19.62
CA LYS A 249 -0.59 10.28 19.61
C LYS A 249 -0.17 11.13 20.79
N ASP A 250 -0.33 10.59 21.99
CA ASP A 250 0.65 10.93 23.00
C ASP A 250 1.97 10.29 22.58
N LYS A 251 2.99 11.12 22.38
CA LYS A 251 4.35 10.65 22.59
C LYS A 251 4.44 10.43 24.10
N PRO A 252 4.56 9.18 24.60
CA PRO A 252 4.74 8.96 26.02
C PRO A 252 5.93 9.77 26.50
N SER A 253 5.76 10.42 27.65
CA SER A 253 6.86 11.08 28.36
C SER A 253 8.00 10.08 28.59
N ASP A 254 9.23 10.54 28.78
CA ASP A 254 10.35 9.62 28.98
C ASP A 254 10.16 8.76 30.24
N ASP A 255 9.43 9.25 31.25
CA ASP A 255 9.02 8.48 32.43
C ASP A 255 7.96 7.41 32.11
N GLU A 256 6.96 7.74 31.27
CA GLU A 256 5.97 6.75 30.81
C GLU A 256 6.56 5.70 29.89
N LYS A 257 7.57 6.04 29.07
CA LYS A 257 8.32 5.04 28.29
C LYS A 257 9.08 4.10 29.20
N VAL A 258 9.76 4.62 30.21
CA VAL A 258 10.49 3.81 31.19
C VAL A 258 9.52 2.91 31.95
N GLU A 259 8.35 3.40 32.35
CA GLU A 259 7.34 2.59 33.04
C GLU A 259 6.72 1.53 32.11
N LEU A 260 6.47 1.86 30.84
CA LEU A 260 5.95 0.91 29.84
C LEU A 260 7.00 -0.15 29.47
N GLU A 261 8.28 0.23 29.39
CA GLU A 261 9.42 -0.68 29.25
C GLU A 261 9.55 -1.58 30.48
N ARG A 262 9.36 -1.04 31.68
CA ARG A 262 9.37 -1.82 32.93
C ARG A 262 8.21 -2.80 33.01
N GLN A 263 7.00 -2.39 32.61
CA GLN A 263 5.84 -3.27 32.51
C GLN A 263 6.05 -4.36 31.46
N ARG A 264 6.62 -4.02 30.29
CA ARG A 264 7.01 -5.02 29.28
C ARG A 264 8.05 -5.99 29.80
N ALA A 265 9.09 -5.51 30.48
CA ALA A 265 10.13 -6.35 31.06
C ALA A 265 9.57 -7.28 32.15
N LEU A 266 8.66 -6.79 32.99
CA LEU A 266 7.94 -7.59 33.98
C LEU A 266 7.05 -8.66 33.32
N TYR A 267 6.31 -8.28 32.27
CA TYR A 267 5.48 -9.21 31.51
C TYR A 267 6.32 -10.28 30.79
N GLU A 268 7.43 -9.89 30.16
CA GLU A 268 8.38 -10.83 29.57
C GLU A 268 9.01 -11.74 30.63
N GLN A 269 9.36 -11.22 31.81
CA GLN A 269 9.87 -12.02 32.90
C GLN A 269 8.83 -13.02 33.40
N GLN A 270 7.56 -12.60 33.51
CA GLN A 270 6.44 -13.49 33.83
C GLN A 270 6.26 -14.57 32.77
N LEU A 271 6.29 -14.22 31.48
CA LEU A 271 6.22 -15.18 30.38
C LEU A 271 7.37 -16.20 30.44
N ARG A 272 8.62 -15.74 30.61
CA ARG A 272 9.79 -16.63 30.76
C ARG A 272 9.70 -17.53 31.98
N TYR A 273 9.18 -17.01 33.11
CA TYR A 273 8.95 -17.81 34.30
C TYR A 273 7.87 -18.87 34.07
N MET A 274 6.79 -18.51 33.37
CA MET A 274 5.72 -19.43 32.97
C MET A 274 6.25 -20.51 32.01
N GLU A 275 7.00 -20.14 30.98
CA GLU A 275 7.68 -21.07 30.07
C GLU A 275 8.61 -22.01 30.82
N LYS A 276 9.36 -21.50 31.81
CA LYS A 276 10.22 -22.31 32.67
C LYS A 276 9.44 -23.28 33.55
N LEU A 277 8.29 -22.87 34.10
CA LEU A 277 7.41 -23.76 34.85
C LEU A 277 6.79 -24.85 33.97
N ILE A 278 6.37 -24.49 32.75
CA ILE A 278 5.85 -25.43 31.76
C ILE A 278 6.94 -26.41 31.33
N SER A 279 8.17 -25.95 31.11
CA SER A 279 9.29 -26.80 30.71
C SER A 279 9.71 -27.77 31.82
N LEU A 280 9.72 -27.30 33.07
CA LEU A 280 10.00 -28.13 34.26
C LEU A 280 8.94 -29.23 34.47
N ASN A 281 7.69 -28.97 34.08
CA ASN A 281 6.57 -29.93 34.19
C ASN A 281 6.19 -30.60 32.86
N SER A 282 7.00 -30.42 31.80
CA SER A 282 6.69 -30.86 30.44
C SER A 282 6.41 -32.36 30.32
N THR A 283 7.14 -33.18 31.08
CA THR A 283 7.05 -34.64 31.10
C THR A 283 5.99 -35.18 32.06
N ARG A 284 5.32 -34.33 32.83
CA ARG A 284 4.28 -34.75 33.77
C ARG A 284 3.11 -35.35 32.98
N GLY A 285 2.73 -36.57 33.36
CA GLY A 285 1.59 -37.27 32.78
C GLY A 285 0.33 -36.43 32.92
N CYS A 286 -0.41 -36.31 31.82
CA CYS A 286 -1.59 -35.48 31.71
C CYS A 286 -2.68 -36.29 31.01
N GLU A 287 -3.88 -36.32 31.59
CA GLU A 287 -5.04 -36.97 31.01
C GLU A 287 -6.12 -35.93 30.77
N VAL A 288 -6.55 -35.80 29.52
CA VAL A 288 -7.56 -34.83 29.10
C VAL A 288 -8.93 -35.46 29.28
N VAL A 289 -9.69 -34.95 30.26
CA VAL A 289 -11.02 -35.50 30.58
C VAL A 289 -12.04 -35.11 29.51
N ASN A 290 -12.02 -33.84 29.14
CA ASN A 290 -12.85 -33.26 28.10
C ASN A 290 -12.22 -31.95 27.61
N VAL A 291 -12.57 -31.54 26.39
CA VAL A 291 -12.18 -30.26 25.80
C VAL A 291 -13.45 -29.45 25.57
N VAL A 292 -13.49 -28.23 26.10
CA VAL A 292 -14.61 -27.29 25.90
C VAL A 292 -14.17 -26.23 24.91
N VAL A 293 -14.82 -26.14 23.76
CA VAL A 293 -14.55 -25.11 22.76
C VAL A 293 -15.72 -24.13 22.66
N GLU A 294 -15.45 -22.85 22.91
CA GLU A 294 -16.42 -21.76 22.79
C GLU A 294 -16.20 -20.99 21.48
N GLY A 295 -17.28 -20.50 20.86
CA GLY A 295 -17.22 -19.69 19.64
C GLY A 295 -17.20 -20.49 18.34
N THR A 296 -17.73 -21.73 18.35
CA THR A 296 -17.79 -22.63 17.17
C THR A 296 -19.00 -22.40 16.27
N GLU A 297 -19.87 -21.43 16.57
CA GLU A 297 -21.16 -21.20 15.87
C GLU A 297 -21.08 -21.01 14.35
N HIS A 298 -19.88 -20.70 13.83
CA HIS A 298 -19.64 -20.47 12.40
C HIS A 298 -18.70 -21.50 11.78
N LEU A 299 -18.43 -22.59 12.48
CA LEU A 299 -17.52 -23.65 12.05
C LEU A 299 -18.30 -24.96 11.95
N ARG A 300 -17.91 -25.81 11.01
CA ARG A 300 -18.47 -27.15 10.87
C ARG A 300 -17.96 -28.03 12.01
N ASP A 301 -18.84 -28.88 12.55
CA ASP A 301 -18.51 -29.79 13.65
C ASP A 301 -17.39 -30.76 13.24
N ASP A 302 -17.44 -31.31 12.02
CA ASP A 302 -16.42 -32.23 11.49
C ASP A 302 -15.05 -31.56 11.34
N PHE A 303 -15.02 -30.29 10.92
CA PHE A 303 -13.80 -29.50 10.79
C PHE A 303 -13.16 -29.29 12.17
N MET A 304 -13.97 -28.92 13.17
CA MET A 304 -13.50 -28.75 14.54
C MET A 304 -13.05 -30.06 15.18
N ALA A 305 -13.78 -31.15 14.98
CA ALA A 305 -13.47 -32.46 15.55
C ALA A 305 -12.07 -32.95 15.15
N ARG A 306 -11.68 -32.77 13.88
CA ARG A 306 -10.34 -33.15 13.41
C ARG A 306 -9.23 -32.32 14.05
N HIS A 307 -9.42 -31.01 14.19
CA HIS A 307 -8.40 -30.11 14.72
C HIS A 307 -8.26 -30.17 16.25
N ILE A 308 -9.28 -30.64 16.96
CA ILE A 308 -9.22 -30.86 18.41
C ILE A 308 -8.53 -32.20 18.75
N GLN A 309 -8.46 -33.14 17.80
CA GLN A 309 -7.91 -34.48 18.04
C GLN A 309 -6.50 -34.52 18.67
N PRO A 310 -5.53 -33.68 18.26
CA PRO A 310 -4.20 -33.65 18.91
C PRO A 310 -4.26 -33.20 20.37
N VAL A 311 -5.23 -32.37 20.74
CA VAL A 311 -5.46 -31.91 22.12
C VAL A 311 -6.04 -33.05 22.96
N ILE A 312 -7.00 -33.82 22.42
CA ILE A 312 -7.61 -34.97 23.11
C ILE A 312 -6.60 -36.10 23.32
N GLN A 313 -5.72 -36.35 22.35
CA GLN A 313 -4.75 -37.46 22.39
C GLN A 313 -3.47 -37.16 23.19
N ALA A 314 -3.38 -35.97 23.79
CA ALA A 314 -2.23 -35.56 24.58
C ALA A 314 -2.03 -36.45 25.81
N LYS A 315 -0.79 -36.90 26.03
CA LYS A 315 -0.42 -37.82 27.14
C LYS A 315 0.37 -37.12 28.26
N ASN A 316 0.89 -35.95 27.97
CA ASN A 316 1.68 -35.13 28.88
C ASN A 316 1.47 -33.65 28.56
N LEU A 317 1.88 -32.78 29.48
CA LEU A 317 1.66 -31.33 29.35
C LEU A 317 2.31 -30.75 28.08
N GLN A 318 3.47 -31.27 27.66
CA GLN A 318 4.14 -30.83 26.43
C GLN A 318 3.32 -31.14 25.18
N SER A 319 2.83 -32.37 25.03
CA SER A 319 1.99 -32.80 23.90
C SER A 319 0.66 -32.04 23.87
N LEU A 320 0.11 -31.69 25.03
CA LEU A 320 -1.10 -30.86 25.13
C LEU A 320 -0.83 -29.45 24.58
N MET A 321 0.24 -28.80 25.03
CA MET A 321 0.59 -27.46 24.57
C MET A 321 0.94 -27.43 23.08
N LEU A 322 1.67 -28.44 22.59
CA LEU A 322 1.96 -28.60 21.17
C LEU A 322 0.69 -28.80 20.35
N GLY A 323 -0.26 -29.60 20.84
CA GLY A 323 -1.56 -29.81 20.20
C GLY A 323 -2.39 -28.53 20.13
N VAL A 324 -2.43 -27.76 21.21
CA VAL A 324 -3.15 -26.47 21.27
C VAL A 324 -2.51 -25.43 20.35
N ASN A 325 -1.18 -25.31 20.35
CA ASN A 325 -0.48 -24.41 19.44
C ASN A 325 -0.68 -24.81 17.98
N ALA A 326 -0.54 -26.10 17.67
CA ALA A 326 -0.80 -26.63 16.34
C ALA A 326 -2.22 -26.30 15.89
N MET A 327 -3.23 -26.51 16.74
CA MET A 327 -4.63 -26.13 16.47
C MET A 327 -4.77 -24.62 16.22
N ASN A 328 -4.15 -23.77 17.06
CA ASN A 328 -4.23 -22.32 16.90
C ASN A 328 -3.61 -21.84 15.58
N ASP A 329 -2.38 -22.23 15.31
CA ASP A 329 -1.64 -21.84 14.10
C ASP A 329 -2.40 -22.29 12.83
N THR A 330 -2.99 -23.47 12.94
CA THR A 330 -3.82 -24.09 11.92
C THR A 330 -5.11 -23.29 11.66
N LEU A 331 -5.89 -22.96 12.69
CA LEU A 331 -7.14 -22.18 12.55
C LEU A 331 -6.92 -20.72 12.17
N ARG A 332 -5.77 -20.14 12.56
CA ARG A 332 -5.40 -18.77 12.18
C ARG A 332 -4.92 -18.70 10.74
N SER A 333 -4.13 -19.66 10.29
CA SER A 333 -3.62 -19.69 8.91
C SER A 333 -4.72 -19.92 7.87
N SER A 334 -5.80 -20.62 8.23
CA SER A 334 -7.00 -20.78 7.40
C SER A 334 -7.84 -19.51 7.24
N GLY A 335 -7.66 -18.53 8.14
CA GLY A 335 -8.53 -17.36 8.24
C GLY A 335 -9.89 -17.63 8.88
N ALA A 336 -10.11 -18.83 9.44
CA ALA A 336 -11.35 -19.18 10.14
C ALA A 336 -11.49 -18.45 11.49
N VAL A 337 -10.38 -18.23 12.20
CA VAL A 337 -10.36 -17.66 13.55
C VAL A 337 -9.26 -16.61 13.67
N LYS A 338 -9.51 -15.50 14.38
CA LYS A 338 -8.52 -14.44 14.58
C LYS A 338 -7.43 -14.87 15.54
N ASP A 339 -7.82 -15.48 16.65
CA ASP A 339 -6.94 -15.96 17.70
C ASP A 339 -7.64 -16.97 18.61
N LEU A 340 -6.89 -17.69 19.43
CA LEU A 340 -7.40 -18.68 20.38
C LEU A 340 -6.98 -18.31 21.81
N ALA A 341 -7.96 -18.05 22.68
CA ALA A 341 -7.71 -17.92 24.10
C ALA A 341 -7.76 -19.30 24.76
N VAL A 342 -6.70 -19.66 25.50
CA VAL A 342 -6.52 -20.98 26.11
C VAL A 342 -6.58 -20.83 27.63
N CYS A 343 -7.44 -21.61 28.27
CA CYS A 343 -7.49 -21.74 29.72
C CYS A 343 -7.39 -23.23 30.07
N ILE A 344 -6.37 -23.63 30.82
CA ILE A 344 -6.18 -25.03 31.24
C ILE A 344 -6.47 -25.11 32.72
N ASN A 345 -7.61 -25.71 33.06
CA ASN A 345 -7.95 -25.97 34.46
C ASN A 345 -7.45 -27.37 34.85
N GLY A 346 -6.68 -27.43 35.94
CA GLY A 346 -6.30 -28.70 36.56
C GLY A 346 -7.35 -29.16 37.56
N MET A 347 -7.83 -30.38 37.41
CA MET A 347 -8.61 -31.09 38.44
C MET A 347 -7.66 -32.00 39.26
N SER A 348 -8.08 -32.36 40.47
CA SER A 348 -7.26 -33.08 41.45
C SER A 348 -6.50 -34.27 40.84
N SER A 349 -5.21 -34.40 41.15
CA SER A 349 -4.40 -35.50 40.65
C SER A 349 -4.86 -36.84 41.22
N ASN A 350 -5.14 -37.81 40.36
CA ASN A 350 -5.27 -39.19 40.78
C ASN A 350 -3.96 -39.92 40.42
N ARG A 351 -3.27 -40.49 41.42
CA ARG A 351 -2.01 -41.26 41.24
C ARG A 351 -0.88 -40.54 40.47
N GLY A 352 -0.73 -39.22 40.64
CA GLY A 352 0.37 -38.45 40.05
C GLY A 352 0.18 -37.99 38.60
N VAL A 353 -0.90 -38.41 37.93
CA VAL A 353 -1.33 -37.90 36.62
C VAL A 353 -2.21 -36.66 36.82
N LEU A 354 -1.95 -35.62 36.03
CA LEU A 354 -2.73 -34.38 36.06
C LEU A 354 -3.98 -34.56 35.20
N MET A 355 -5.16 -34.49 35.82
CA MET A 355 -6.43 -34.46 35.08
C MET A 355 -6.66 -33.01 34.64
N VAL A 356 -6.80 -32.78 33.33
CA VAL A 356 -6.98 -31.43 32.81
C VAL A 356 -8.27 -31.31 32.00
N GLN A 357 -8.86 -30.13 32.07
CA GLN A 357 -9.95 -29.69 31.22
C GLN A 357 -9.52 -28.41 30.49
N PRO A 358 -9.04 -28.51 29.24
CA PRO A 358 -8.75 -27.37 28.40
C PRO A 358 -10.05 -26.69 27.97
N LYS A 359 -10.17 -25.40 28.26
CA LYS A 359 -11.21 -24.51 27.77
C LYS A 359 -10.60 -23.58 26.72
N LEU A 360 -11.06 -23.75 25.49
CA LEU A 360 -10.55 -23.09 24.29
C LEU A 360 -11.62 -22.10 23.80
N LYS A 361 -11.33 -20.80 23.81
CA LYS A 361 -12.26 -19.77 23.31
C LYS A 361 -11.75 -19.21 22.00
N LEU A 362 -12.49 -19.48 20.93
CA LEU A 362 -12.19 -18.98 19.59
C LEU A 362 -12.60 -17.51 19.48
N ILE A 363 -11.68 -16.66 19.00
CA ILE A 363 -11.95 -15.25 18.75
C ILE A 363 -12.36 -15.10 17.28
N PRO A 364 -13.61 -14.72 16.99
CA PRO A 364 -14.11 -14.68 15.62
C PRO A 364 -13.38 -13.63 14.77
N MET A 365 -13.33 -13.89 13.46
CA MET A 365 -12.82 -12.97 12.46
C MET A 365 -13.98 -12.39 11.65
N ASN A 366 -13.84 -11.16 11.16
CA ASN A 366 -14.86 -10.57 10.28
C ASN A 366 -15.01 -11.42 9.00
N LYS A 367 -16.24 -11.88 8.72
CA LYS A 367 -16.55 -12.73 7.57
C LYS A 367 -16.36 -12.00 6.24
N PHE A 368 -16.59 -10.70 6.19
CA PHE A 368 -16.42 -9.90 4.99
C PHE A 368 -15.37 -8.82 5.21
N MET A 369 -14.54 -8.61 4.20
CA MET A 369 -13.52 -7.59 4.17
C MET A 369 -13.49 -6.96 2.79
N ALA A 370 -13.60 -5.64 2.74
CA ALA A 370 -13.32 -4.86 1.55
C ALA A 370 -12.02 -4.08 1.77
N LYS A 371 -11.09 -4.16 0.83
CA LYS A 371 -9.87 -3.36 0.81
C LYS A 371 -9.79 -2.59 -0.50
N THR A 372 -9.37 -1.34 -0.41
CA THR A 372 -9.03 -0.53 -1.56
C THR A 372 -7.63 0.03 -1.33
N GLY A 373 -6.81 0.08 -2.36
CA GLY A 373 -5.48 0.63 -2.24
C GLY A 373 -4.87 0.95 -3.58
N THR A 374 -3.68 1.54 -3.53
CA THR A 374 -2.87 1.85 -4.71
C THR A 374 -1.48 1.28 -4.49
N ASN A 375 -0.99 0.49 -5.43
CA ASN A 375 0.39 0.04 -5.49
C ASN A 375 1.17 0.98 -6.41
N VAL A 376 2.29 1.49 -5.94
CA VAL A 376 3.19 2.33 -6.76
C VAL A 376 4.59 1.71 -6.70
N GLY A 377 5.17 1.39 -7.85
CA GLY A 377 6.48 0.76 -7.92
C GLY A 377 7.03 0.67 -9.34
N ASN A 378 8.35 0.87 -9.50
CA ASN A 378 9.06 0.73 -10.79
C ASN A 378 8.46 1.53 -11.96
N GLY A 379 7.79 2.66 -11.68
CA GLY A 379 7.13 3.50 -12.69
C GLY A 379 5.69 3.07 -13.02
N GLU A 380 5.16 2.12 -12.24
CA GLU A 380 3.80 1.61 -12.34
C GLU A 380 2.97 2.16 -11.18
N GLY A 381 1.71 2.48 -11.46
CA GLY A 381 0.71 2.89 -10.47
C GLY A 381 -0.58 2.12 -10.74
N ASP A 382 -0.94 1.21 -9.84
CA ASP A 382 -2.12 0.36 -9.95
C ASP A 382 -3.07 0.61 -8.77
N GLY A 383 -4.29 1.03 -9.03
CA GLY A 383 -5.39 1.00 -8.08
C GLY A 383 -6.02 -0.38 -8.03
N TYR A 384 -6.30 -0.90 -6.84
CA TYR A 384 -6.96 -2.19 -6.64
C TYR A 384 -8.10 -2.10 -5.63
N MET A 385 -9.07 -2.99 -5.84
CA MET A 385 -10.19 -3.23 -4.94
C MET A 385 -10.34 -4.74 -4.74
N THR A 386 -10.30 -5.16 -3.49
CA THR A 386 -10.37 -6.56 -3.06
C THR A 386 -11.59 -6.74 -2.17
N PHE A 387 -12.45 -7.68 -2.53
CA PHE A 387 -13.53 -8.17 -1.68
C PHE A 387 -13.19 -9.59 -1.25
N GLN A 388 -13.22 -9.85 0.05
CA GLN A 388 -12.91 -11.16 0.61
C GLN A 388 -14.01 -11.60 1.55
N TRP A 389 -14.57 -12.79 1.28
CA TRP A 389 -15.44 -13.53 2.18
C TRP A 389 -14.65 -14.68 2.79
N ARG A 390 -14.63 -14.73 4.11
CA ARG A 390 -13.88 -15.72 4.89
C ARG A 390 -14.82 -16.72 5.52
N ASN A 391 -14.38 -17.97 5.52
CA ASN A 391 -15.04 -19.10 6.14
C ASN A 391 -16.53 -19.23 5.75
N ILE A 392 -16.79 -19.29 4.43
CA ILE A 392 -18.15 -19.22 3.87
C ILE A 392 -19.00 -20.43 4.26
N PHE A 393 -18.37 -21.62 4.27
CA PHE A 393 -19.05 -22.89 4.58
C PHE A 393 -18.61 -23.47 5.92
N GLY A 394 -17.87 -22.71 6.74
CA GLY A 394 -17.46 -23.14 8.08
C GLY A 394 -16.26 -24.08 8.13
N GLY A 395 -15.53 -24.28 7.03
CA GLY A 395 -14.31 -25.12 6.99
C GLY A 395 -13.03 -24.35 6.63
N GLY A 396 -13.00 -23.03 6.83
CA GLY A 396 -11.85 -22.18 6.50
C GLY A 396 -11.72 -21.82 5.01
N GLU A 397 -12.83 -21.88 4.26
CA GLU A 397 -12.86 -21.52 2.85
C GLU A 397 -12.88 -20.00 2.65
N ASN A 398 -12.10 -19.47 1.72
CA ASN A 398 -12.12 -18.06 1.37
C ASN A 398 -12.52 -17.87 -0.10
N PHE A 399 -13.34 -16.86 -0.34
CA PHE A 399 -13.67 -16.37 -1.67
C PHE A 399 -13.17 -14.94 -1.81
N ILE A 400 -12.37 -14.68 -2.83
CA ILE A 400 -11.71 -13.41 -3.05
C ILE A 400 -12.07 -12.93 -4.46
N VAL A 401 -12.48 -11.67 -4.56
CA VAL A 401 -12.72 -10.98 -5.83
C VAL A 401 -11.84 -9.75 -5.85
N ASP A 402 -10.90 -9.73 -6.78
CA ASP A 402 -9.97 -8.63 -6.99
C ASP A 402 -10.23 -7.95 -8.32
N ALA A 403 -10.23 -6.63 -8.31
CA ALA A 403 -10.27 -5.78 -9.49
C ALA A 403 -9.12 -4.77 -9.41
N THR A 404 -8.24 -4.78 -10.41
CA THR A 404 -7.05 -3.92 -10.49
C THR A 404 -7.03 -3.16 -11.81
N THR A 405 -6.68 -1.88 -11.75
CA THR A 405 -6.51 -1.00 -12.92
C THR A 405 -5.35 -0.05 -12.68
N GLY A 406 -4.58 0.26 -13.71
CA GLY A 406 -3.40 1.10 -13.60
C GLY A 406 -2.79 1.47 -14.93
N THR A 407 -1.59 2.02 -14.88
CA THR A 407 -0.91 2.57 -16.06
C THR A 407 -0.56 1.49 -17.10
N ARG A 408 -0.03 0.35 -16.64
CA ARG A 408 0.30 -0.80 -17.50
C ARG A 408 -0.80 -1.85 -17.53
N THR A 409 -1.41 -2.10 -16.38
CA THR A 409 -2.52 -3.04 -16.25
C THR A 409 -3.83 -2.31 -16.55
N ARG A 410 -4.31 -2.37 -17.80
CA ARG A 410 -5.56 -1.69 -18.20
C ARG A 410 -6.74 -2.17 -17.34
N SER A 411 -6.87 -3.48 -17.21
CA SER A 411 -7.90 -4.11 -16.38
C SER A 411 -7.46 -5.51 -15.98
N SER A 412 -7.58 -5.85 -14.71
CA SER A 412 -7.43 -7.20 -14.21
C SER A 412 -8.57 -7.53 -13.27
N TYR A 413 -9.23 -8.65 -13.53
CA TYR A 413 -10.28 -9.20 -12.70
C TYR A 413 -9.87 -10.61 -12.30
N LEU A 414 -9.90 -10.90 -11.01
CA LEU A 414 -9.59 -12.20 -10.46
C LEU A 414 -10.70 -12.63 -9.51
N VAL A 415 -11.21 -13.83 -9.72
CA VAL A 415 -12.11 -14.52 -8.80
C VAL A 415 -11.38 -15.75 -8.32
N ASN A 416 -11.16 -15.83 -7.02
CA ASN A 416 -10.42 -16.88 -6.37
C ASN A 416 -11.28 -17.55 -5.30
N TYR A 417 -11.27 -18.87 -5.31
CA TYR A 417 -11.78 -19.70 -4.23
C TYR A 417 -10.61 -20.53 -3.70
N ASN A 418 -10.35 -20.44 -2.40
CA ASN A 418 -9.38 -21.29 -1.74
C ASN A 418 -9.97 -21.97 -0.51
N ALA A 419 -9.54 -23.21 -0.27
CA ALA A 419 -10.01 -24.02 0.83
C ALA A 419 -8.90 -24.98 1.29
N PRO A 420 -8.93 -25.43 2.56
CA PRO A 420 -8.09 -26.52 3.02
C PRO A 420 -8.39 -27.79 2.22
N PHE A 421 -7.37 -28.42 1.64
CA PHE A 421 -7.57 -29.63 0.84
C PHE A 421 -7.71 -30.84 1.78
N ASN A 422 -8.79 -31.60 1.61
CA ASN A 422 -9.13 -32.73 2.48
C ASN A 422 -9.22 -32.34 3.97
N GLU A 423 -9.53 -31.07 4.27
CA GLU A 423 -9.56 -30.47 5.61
C GLU A 423 -8.24 -30.60 6.39
N SER A 424 -7.14 -30.94 5.69
CA SER A 424 -5.80 -30.69 6.18
C SER A 424 -5.47 -29.24 5.89
N LEU A 425 -4.90 -28.54 6.87
CA LEU A 425 -4.55 -27.13 6.74
C LEU A 425 -3.12 -26.88 6.28
N THR A 426 -2.32 -27.96 6.19
CA THR A 426 -1.03 -27.92 5.50
C THR A 426 -1.20 -27.94 3.99
N TRP A 427 -2.24 -28.62 3.49
CA TRP A 427 -2.58 -28.66 2.08
C TRP A 427 -3.68 -27.66 1.76
N ARG A 428 -3.50 -26.86 0.72
CA ARG A 428 -4.46 -25.85 0.28
C ARG A 428 -4.81 -26.07 -1.17
N TRP A 429 -6.10 -26.09 -1.45
CA TRP A 429 -6.64 -26.01 -2.79
C TRP A 429 -6.96 -24.53 -3.07
N ASP A 430 -6.44 -24.04 -4.19
CA ASP A 430 -6.76 -22.75 -4.78
C ASP A 430 -7.32 -22.93 -6.20
N THR A 431 -8.45 -22.32 -6.52
CA THR A 431 -8.97 -22.24 -7.90
C THR A 431 -9.27 -20.78 -8.22
N SER A 432 -8.65 -20.31 -9.30
CA SER A 432 -8.64 -18.91 -9.72
C SER A 432 -9.12 -18.79 -11.16
N ALA A 433 -10.17 -18.01 -11.39
CA ALA A 433 -10.59 -17.56 -12.71
C ALA A 433 -10.16 -16.09 -12.89
N TYR A 434 -9.48 -15.77 -13.98
CA TYR A 434 -8.94 -14.42 -14.19
C TYR A 434 -9.11 -13.95 -15.63
N ALA A 435 -9.30 -12.64 -15.77
CA ALA A 435 -9.32 -11.92 -17.03
C ALA A 435 -8.47 -10.65 -16.89
N THR A 436 -7.34 -10.60 -17.59
CA THR A 436 -6.35 -9.53 -17.46
C THR A 436 -5.97 -8.99 -18.83
N SER A 437 -5.88 -7.67 -18.95
CA SER A 437 -5.26 -6.96 -20.06
C SER A 437 -4.12 -6.09 -19.51
N ARG A 438 -2.93 -6.23 -20.10
CA ARG A 438 -1.72 -5.50 -19.73
C ARG A 438 -0.95 -5.05 -20.96
N ASN A 439 -0.44 -3.82 -20.94
CA ASN A 439 0.50 -3.31 -21.94
C ASN A 439 1.92 -3.79 -21.62
N ILE A 440 2.57 -4.36 -22.63
CA ILE A 440 3.94 -4.86 -22.58
C ILE A 440 4.83 -3.88 -23.34
N ASP A 441 5.22 -2.80 -22.66
CA ASP A 441 5.90 -1.66 -23.31
C ASP A 441 7.29 -1.98 -23.85
N TRP A 442 7.98 -2.97 -23.28
CA TRP A 442 9.27 -3.43 -23.80
C TRP A 442 9.14 -4.22 -25.10
N SER A 443 7.92 -4.60 -25.50
CA SER A 443 7.64 -5.46 -26.66
C SER A 443 6.40 -4.98 -27.45
N SER A 444 6.06 -3.69 -27.34
CA SER A 444 5.05 -2.96 -28.12
C SER A 444 3.69 -3.65 -28.36
N HIS A 445 3.23 -4.51 -27.45
CA HIS A 445 1.96 -5.22 -27.58
C HIS A 445 1.13 -5.20 -26.30
N GLU A 446 -0.18 -5.32 -26.46
CA GLU A 446 -1.12 -5.59 -25.38
C GLU A 446 -1.28 -7.11 -25.25
N GLN A 447 -1.13 -7.58 -24.03
CA GLN A 447 -1.33 -8.96 -23.64
C GLN A 447 -2.69 -9.10 -22.98
N VAL A 448 -3.58 -9.92 -23.56
CA VAL A 448 -4.89 -10.23 -22.98
C VAL A 448 -4.91 -11.69 -22.57
N LEU A 449 -5.20 -11.98 -21.30
CA LEU A 449 -5.28 -13.32 -20.75
C LEU A 449 -6.68 -13.55 -20.18
N LYS A 450 -7.28 -14.70 -20.50
CA LYS A 450 -8.52 -15.18 -19.88
C LYS A 450 -8.36 -16.66 -19.57
N GLY A 451 -8.40 -17.03 -18.30
CA GLY A 451 -8.11 -18.41 -17.94
C GLY A 451 -8.59 -18.83 -16.57
N LEU A 452 -8.45 -20.14 -16.35
CA LEU A 452 -8.68 -20.82 -15.09
C LEU A 452 -7.36 -21.46 -14.66
N LYS A 453 -6.98 -21.28 -13.40
CA LYS A 453 -5.84 -21.95 -12.77
C LYS A 453 -6.33 -22.64 -11.50
N THR A 454 -6.09 -23.95 -11.40
CA THR A 454 -6.31 -24.71 -10.17
C THR A 454 -4.96 -25.14 -9.64
N LYS A 455 -4.76 -25.00 -8.33
CA LYS A 455 -3.52 -25.27 -7.62
C LYS A 455 -3.82 -26.08 -6.37
N ILE A 456 -2.96 -27.05 -6.08
CA ILE A 456 -2.87 -27.75 -4.80
C ILE A 456 -1.47 -27.52 -4.27
N ALA A 457 -1.36 -26.94 -3.07
CA ALA A 457 -0.08 -26.62 -2.48
C ALA A 457 0.04 -27.07 -1.03
N GLN A 458 1.25 -27.44 -0.65
CA GLN A 458 1.61 -27.78 0.71
C GLN A 458 2.70 -26.83 1.20
N ASP A 459 2.60 -26.37 2.45
CA ASP A 459 3.67 -25.62 3.12
C ASP A 459 3.96 -26.25 4.48
N VAL A 460 5.15 -26.85 4.63
CA VAL A 460 5.58 -27.55 5.85
C VAL A 460 7.07 -27.31 6.07
N ASN A 461 7.44 -26.77 7.24
CA ASN A 461 8.83 -26.62 7.69
C ASN A 461 9.77 -25.92 6.69
N GLY A 462 9.29 -24.86 6.03
CA GLY A 462 10.06 -24.10 5.04
C GLY A 462 10.18 -24.80 3.68
N VAL A 463 9.52 -25.94 3.49
CA VAL A 463 9.35 -26.60 2.20
C VAL A 463 7.95 -26.31 1.67
N THR A 464 7.89 -25.63 0.54
CA THR A 464 6.65 -25.35 -0.18
C THR A 464 6.62 -26.16 -1.47
N GLN A 465 5.56 -26.93 -1.67
CA GLN A 465 5.31 -27.67 -2.91
C GLN A 465 3.99 -27.21 -3.53
N GLU A 466 3.96 -27.09 -4.85
CA GLU A 466 2.78 -26.65 -5.61
C GLU A 466 2.62 -27.50 -6.86
N TRP A 467 1.43 -28.04 -7.05
CA TRP A 467 0.94 -28.59 -8.30
C TRP A 467 -0.08 -27.63 -8.87
N SER A 468 0.02 -27.30 -10.15
CA SER A 468 -0.95 -26.41 -10.79
C SER A 468 -1.38 -26.90 -12.17
N LEU A 469 -2.67 -26.76 -12.47
CA LEU A 469 -3.25 -27.00 -13.78
C LEU A 469 -3.83 -25.68 -14.28
N GLN A 470 -3.40 -25.23 -15.44
CA GLN A 470 -3.81 -23.97 -16.04
C GLN A 470 -4.40 -24.19 -17.43
N SER A 471 -5.52 -23.54 -17.70
CA SER A 471 -6.09 -23.39 -19.04
C SER A 471 -6.29 -21.90 -19.29
N VAL A 472 -5.63 -21.36 -20.30
CA VAL A 472 -5.64 -19.92 -20.58
C VAL A 472 -5.71 -19.67 -22.07
N ILE A 473 -6.66 -18.82 -22.47
CA ILE A 473 -6.66 -18.18 -23.78
C ILE A 473 -5.86 -16.90 -23.63
N ARG A 474 -4.83 -16.75 -24.45
CA ARG A 474 -3.95 -15.59 -24.46
C ARG A 474 -3.94 -14.95 -25.83
N SER A 475 -3.97 -13.62 -25.87
CA SER A 475 -3.95 -12.85 -27.11
C SER A 475 -2.80 -11.86 -27.09
N VAL A 476 -2.07 -11.78 -28.20
CA VAL A 476 -1.07 -10.75 -28.47
C VAL A 476 -1.68 -9.74 -29.44
N LYS A 477 -1.82 -8.49 -28.99
CA LYS A 477 -2.40 -7.39 -29.77
C LYS A 477 -1.38 -6.27 -29.92
N PRO A 478 -0.64 -6.21 -31.03
CA PRO A 478 0.30 -5.11 -31.28
C PRO A 478 -0.44 -3.77 -31.28
N TYR A 479 0.09 -2.76 -30.57
CA TYR A 479 -0.54 -1.42 -30.53
C TYR A 479 0.37 -0.31 -31.06
N SER A 480 1.65 -0.60 -31.34
CA SER A 480 2.56 0.36 -31.96
C SER A 480 2.17 0.66 -33.41
N LEU A 481 2.52 1.86 -33.90
CA LEU A 481 2.34 2.26 -35.31
C LEU A 481 3.24 1.46 -36.27
N ALA A 482 4.35 0.91 -35.77
CA ALA A 482 5.29 0.08 -36.51
C ALA A 482 5.79 -1.07 -35.61
N PRO A 483 4.97 -2.10 -35.38
CA PRO A 483 5.38 -3.24 -34.56
C PRO A 483 6.43 -4.07 -35.30
N SER A 484 7.35 -4.68 -34.54
CA SER A 484 8.37 -5.57 -35.09
C SER A 484 7.73 -6.76 -35.85
N LYS A 485 8.48 -7.32 -36.82
CA LYS A 485 7.97 -8.41 -37.67
C LYS A 485 7.70 -9.66 -36.84
N THR A 486 8.52 -9.92 -35.82
CA THR A 486 8.34 -11.03 -34.89
C THR A 486 7.05 -10.87 -34.07
N ILE A 487 6.73 -9.66 -33.59
CA ILE A 487 5.51 -9.42 -32.81
C ILE A 487 4.26 -9.52 -33.69
N LEU A 488 4.33 -9.06 -34.94
CA LEU A 488 3.26 -9.27 -35.92
C LEU A 488 3.04 -10.76 -36.22
N ALA A 489 4.11 -11.54 -36.35
CA ALA A 489 4.01 -12.98 -36.61
C ALA A 489 3.35 -13.75 -35.46
N HIS A 490 3.47 -13.26 -34.22
CA HIS A 490 2.87 -13.86 -33.03
C HIS A 490 1.55 -13.20 -32.62
N ALA A 491 1.01 -12.29 -33.44
CA ALA A 491 -0.27 -11.65 -33.16
C ALA A 491 -1.42 -12.63 -33.35
N GLY A 492 -2.40 -12.59 -32.45
CA GLY A 492 -3.55 -13.49 -32.47
C GLY A 492 -3.80 -14.16 -31.13
N ASP A 493 -4.71 -15.14 -31.15
CA ASP A 493 -5.15 -15.89 -29.98
C ASP A 493 -4.46 -17.27 -29.94
N ASP A 494 -4.02 -17.67 -28.76
CA ASP A 494 -3.39 -18.96 -28.48
C ASP A 494 -4.04 -19.56 -27.22
N LEU A 495 -4.32 -20.87 -27.26
CA LEU A 495 -4.84 -21.63 -26.11
C LEU A 495 -3.70 -22.44 -25.51
N LYS A 496 -3.32 -22.10 -24.28
CA LYS A 496 -2.34 -22.86 -23.49
C LYS A 496 -3.04 -23.68 -22.42
N ILE A 497 -2.79 -24.99 -22.42
CA ILE A 497 -3.12 -25.88 -21.32
C ILE A 497 -1.83 -26.47 -20.78
N SER A 498 -1.52 -26.18 -19.52
CA SER A 498 -0.26 -26.58 -18.88
C SER A 498 -0.43 -27.15 -17.48
N LEU A 499 0.49 -28.06 -17.11
CA LEU A 499 0.68 -28.57 -15.77
C LEU A 499 2.01 -28.04 -15.23
N GLY A 500 1.95 -27.43 -14.06
CA GLY A 500 3.11 -26.94 -13.34
C GLY A 500 3.40 -27.75 -12.09
N TYR A 501 4.68 -27.91 -11.76
CA TYR A 501 5.16 -28.40 -10.48
C TYR A 501 6.30 -27.54 -9.96
N ASP A 502 6.08 -26.93 -8.80
CA ASP A 502 7.03 -26.05 -8.12
C ASP A 502 7.41 -26.62 -6.76
N ILE A 503 8.70 -26.60 -6.44
CA ILE A 503 9.22 -26.93 -5.12
C ILE A 503 10.20 -25.85 -4.67
N ASN A 504 10.01 -25.36 -3.46
CA ASN A 504 10.85 -24.34 -2.84
C ASN A 504 11.25 -24.79 -1.43
N VAL A 505 12.52 -24.63 -1.10
CA VAL A 505 13.07 -24.85 0.23
C VAL A 505 13.70 -23.54 0.67
N ASP A 506 13.16 -22.89 1.70
CA ASP A 506 13.64 -21.60 2.20
C ASP A 506 14.01 -21.72 3.68
N THR A 507 15.31 -21.57 3.97
CA THR A 507 15.88 -21.61 5.33
C THR A 507 16.35 -20.24 5.80
N ARG A 508 16.07 -19.18 5.03
CA ARG A 508 16.54 -17.82 5.33
C ARG A 508 15.81 -17.25 6.55
N ASP A 509 16.53 -16.45 7.31
CA ASP A 509 16.01 -15.75 8.49
C ASP A 509 14.98 -14.67 8.13
N ASP A 510 15.12 -14.05 6.95
CA ASP A 510 14.21 -13.03 6.45
C ASP A 510 14.00 -13.16 4.94
N LYS A 511 12.75 -13.03 4.49
CA LYS A 511 12.38 -13.20 3.08
C LYS A 511 12.80 -12.03 2.18
N VAL A 512 12.89 -10.82 2.76
CA VAL A 512 13.06 -9.55 2.06
C VAL A 512 14.54 -9.13 2.03
N LEU A 513 15.22 -9.26 3.16
CA LEU A 513 16.64 -8.98 3.29
C LEU A 513 17.30 -10.06 4.17
N PRO A 514 17.61 -11.23 3.58
CA PRO A 514 18.19 -12.35 4.32
C PRO A 514 19.58 -11.96 4.83
N THR A 515 19.85 -12.28 6.10
CA THR A 515 21.16 -12.12 6.72
C THR A 515 21.91 -13.43 6.85
N THR A 516 21.17 -14.54 6.98
CA THR A 516 21.73 -15.90 7.06
C THR A 516 20.80 -16.93 6.43
N GLY A 517 21.36 -18.02 5.93
CA GLY A 517 20.60 -19.16 5.40
C GLY A 517 20.57 -19.17 3.87
N TRP A 518 19.75 -20.05 3.31
CA TRP A 518 19.69 -20.27 1.87
C TRP A 518 18.28 -20.62 1.39
N LYS A 519 18.04 -20.39 0.10
CA LYS A 519 16.82 -20.77 -0.61
C LYS A 519 17.19 -21.51 -1.88
N LEU A 520 16.49 -22.61 -2.16
CA LEU A 520 16.51 -23.29 -3.44
C LEU A 520 15.08 -23.42 -3.96
N GLY A 521 14.85 -23.06 -5.21
CA GLY A 521 13.58 -23.17 -5.90
C GLY A 521 13.77 -23.89 -7.23
N LEU A 522 12.83 -24.77 -7.56
CA LEU A 522 12.73 -25.41 -8.86
C LEU A 522 11.28 -25.30 -9.34
N GLN A 523 11.10 -24.83 -10.57
CA GLN A 523 9.80 -24.68 -11.21
C GLN A 523 9.82 -25.41 -12.54
N ASN A 524 8.78 -26.21 -12.79
CA ASN A 524 8.61 -26.99 -14.01
C ASN A 524 7.22 -26.71 -14.57
N GLU A 525 7.13 -26.43 -15.86
CA GLU A 525 5.85 -26.28 -16.56
C GLU A 525 5.89 -27.10 -17.86
N ILE A 526 4.87 -27.92 -18.06
CA ILE A 526 4.66 -28.68 -19.29
C ILE A 526 3.38 -28.20 -19.93
N ALA A 527 3.47 -27.61 -21.12
CA ALA A 527 2.34 -27.19 -21.93
C ALA A 527 2.14 -28.15 -23.11
N GLY A 528 0.90 -28.26 -23.60
CA GLY A 528 0.58 -29.17 -24.71
C GLY A 528 -0.01 -30.52 -24.27
N LEU A 529 -0.55 -30.61 -23.06
CA LEU A 529 -1.12 -31.85 -22.51
C LEU A 529 -2.42 -32.30 -23.21
N SER A 530 -3.01 -31.42 -24.01
CA SER A 530 -4.27 -31.64 -24.71
C SER A 530 -4.10 -31.30 -26.18
N LYS A 531 -4.78 -32.04 -27.06
CA LYS A 531 -4.80 -31.80 -28.52
C LYS A 531 -5.36 -30.42 -28.91
N PHE A 532 -6.07 -29.76 -27.98
CA PHE A 532 -6.61 -28.42 -28.18
C PHE A 532 -5.61 -27.31 -27.80
N SER A 533 -4.53 -27.66 -27.08
CA SER A 533 -3.47 -26.71 -26.77
C SER A 533 -2.73 -26.38 -28.06
N THR A 534 -2.56 -25.11 -28.36
CA THR A 534 -1.80 -24.65 -29.53
C THR A 534 -0.32 -24.52 -29.22
N SER A 535 0.05 -24.41 -27.93
CA SER A 535 1.44 -24.32 -27.49
C SER A 535 1.95 -25.61 -26.85
N HIS A 536 3.14 -26.04 -27.25
CA HIS A 536 3.80 -27.27 -26.81
C HIS A 536 5.23 -26.98 -26.33
N PHE A 537 5.45 -27.03 -25.02
CA PHE A 537 6.78 -26.78 -24.46
C PHE A 537 6.99 -27.43 -23.10
N LEU A 538 8.26 -27.62 -22.75
CA LEU A 538 8.77 -27.91 -21.42
C LEU A 538 9.61 -26.72 -20.96
N LYS A 539 9.19 -26.08 -19.89
CA LYS A 539 9.87 -24.93 -19.28
C LYS A 539 10.37 -25.31 -17.90
N GLN A 540 11.65 -25.08 -17.64
CA GLN A 540 12.25 -25.32 -16.34
C GLN A 540 13.01 -24.09 -15.87
N THR A 541 12.89 -23.78 -14.59
CA THR A 541 13.68 -22.72 -13.96
C THR A 541 14.15 -23.17 -12.59
N PHE A 542 15.34 -22.69 -12.21
CA PHE A 542 15.88 -22.86 -10.89
C PHE A 542 16.29 -21.51 -10.31
N GLU A 543 16.19 -21.40 -8.99
CA GLU A 543 16.64 -20.26 -8.21
C GLU A 543 17.46 -20.77 -7.03
N ALA A 544 18.59 -20.14 -6.77
CA ALA A 544 19.40 -20.32 -5.59
C ALA A 544 19.73 -18.97 -4.97
N ASN A 545 19.57 -18.86 -3.65
CA ASN A 545 19.97 -17.69 -2.89
C ASN A 545 20.71 -18.16 -1.62
N TRP A 546 21.80 -17.49 -1.28
CA TRP A 546 22.58 -17.79 -0.09
C TRP A 546 23.03 -16.50 0.58
N ALA A 547 22.82 -16.39 1.89
CA ALA A 547 23.20 -15.24 2.68
C ALA A 547 24.04 -15.67 3.89
N THR A 548 25.04 -14.86 4.22
CA THR A 548 25.83 -15.00 5.44
C THR A 548 26.17 -13.62 6.01
N ASN A 549 26.34 -13.57 7.32
CA ASN A 549 26.67 -12.35 8.05
C ASN A 549 28.03 -12.51 8.74
N SER A 550 28.92 -11.54 8.54
CA SER A 550 30.21 -11.45 9.23
C SER A 550 30.47 -10.02 9.66
N ASN A 551 30.67 -9.80 10.97
CA ASN A 551 30.99 -8.48 11.54
C ASN A 551 30.04 -7.36 11.11
N SER A 552 28.73 -7.62 11.05
CA SER A 552 27.67 -6.69 10.61
C SER A 552 27.60 -6.43 9.10
N ASN A 553 28.45 -7.09 8.31
CA ASN A 553 28.37 -7.07 6.85
C ASN A 553 27.66 -8.33 6.38
N ILE A 554 26.65 -8.15 5.53
CA ILE A 554 25.88 -9.26 4.96
C ILE A 554 26.36 -9.48 3.53
N LEU A 555 26.79 -10.69 3.24
CA LEU A 555 27.07 -11.15 1.89
C LEU A 555 25.88 -11.96 1.39
N ASN A 556 25.34 -11.59 0.24
CA ASN A 556 24.24 -12.29 -0.40
C ASN A 556 24.64 -12.67 -1.83
N CYS A 557 24.46 -13.94 -2.18
CA CYS A 557 24.71 -14.46 -3.50
C CYS A 557 23.40 -14.99 -4.07
N SER A 558 23.11 -14.63 -5.32
CA SER A 558 21.92 -15.11 -6.05
C SER A 558 22.33 -15.73 -7.37
N LEU A 559 21.61 -16.78 -7.75
CA LEU A 559 21.73 -17.44 -9.04
C LEU A 559 20.34 -17.86 -9.50
N ARG A 560 20.00 -17.56 -10.75
CA ARG A 560 18.78 -17.98 -11.42
C ARG A 560 19.13 -18.46 -12.81
N GLY A 561 18.45 -19.50 -13.26
CA GLY A 561 18.56 -19.93 -14.64
C GLY A 561 17.34 -20.70 -15.07
N GLY A 562 17.26 -20.97 -16.35
CA GLY A 562 16.17 -21.73 -16.91
C GLY A 562 16.32 -21.94 -18.39
N TRP A 563 15.55 -22.89 -18.90
CA TRP A 563 15.46 -23.18 -20.31
C TRP A 563 14.03 -23.54 -20.69
N LEU A 564 13.71 -23.27 -21.95
CA LEU A 564 12.45 -23.52 -22.60
C LEU A 564 12.75 -24.40 -23.82
N TYR A 565 12.26 -25.63 -23.76
CA TYR A 565 12.30 -26.55 -24.89
C TYR A 565 10.91 -26.56 -25.53
N THR A 566 10.82 -26.24 -26.82
CA THR A 566 9.57 -26.30 -27.58
C THR A 566 9.66 -27.34 -28.70
N GLN A 567 8.52 -27.95 -29.03
CA GLN A 567 8.41 -28.86 -30.17
C GLN A 567 8.19 -28.09 -31.50
N ASP A 568 7.78 -26.83 -31.39
CA ASP A 568 7.54 -25.95 -32.53
C ASP A 568 8.87 -25.36 -33.03
N ASP A 569 8.92 -24.92 -34.29
CA ASP A 569 10.14 -24.34 -34.89
C ASP A 569 10.66 -23.13 -34.11
N TYR A 570 9.75 -22.38 -33.46
CA TYR A 570 10.07 -21.21 -32.66
C TYR A 570 9.20 -21.14 -31.41
N SER A 571 9.78 -20.69 -30.30
CA SER A 571 9.04 -20.44 -29.08
C SER A 571 8.13 -19.20 -29.21
N HIS A 572 6.94 -19.29 -28.63
CA HIS A 572 6.00 -18.17 -28.60
C HIS A 572 6.52 -17.05 -27.67
N VAL A 573 6.36 -15.78 -28.05
CA VAL A 573 6.89 -14.60 -27.32
C VAL A 573 6.39 -14.51 -25.87
N MET A 574 5.25 -15.12 -25.59
CA MET A 574 4.61 -15.18 -24.28
C MET A 574 5.20 -16.25 -23.35
N ASP A 575 5.94 -17.23 -23.89
CA ASP A 575 6.55 -18.32 -23.11
C ASP A 575 8.03 -18.11 -22.83
N ARG A 576 8.67 -17.25 -23.63
CA ARG A 576 10.07 -16.87 -23.48
C ARG A 576 10.37 -16.24 -22.13
N PHE A 577 11.63 -16.32 -21.74
CA PHE A 577 12.17 -15.61 -20.59
C PHE A 577 12.47 -14.17 -20.96
N TYR A 578 12.30 -13.28 -19.98
CA TYR A 578 12.72 -11.89 -20.06
C TYR A 578 13.60 -11.60 -18.85
N LEU A 579 14.63 -10.79 -19.08
CA LEU A 579 15.65 -10.51 -18.07
C LEU A 579 16.06 -9.05 -18.13
N GLY A 580 16.28 -8.44 -16.97
CA GLY A 580 16.80 -7.08 -16.85
C GLY A 580 15.88 -6.14 -16.08
N GLY A 581 16.48 -5.14 -15.42
CA GLY A 581 15.78 -4.16 -14.61
C GLY A 581 16.24 -4.16 -13.15
N PRO A 582 15.64 -3.31 -12.30
CA PRO A 582 16.12 -3.07 -10.94
C PRO A 582 16.01 -4.29 -10.01
N ASN A 583 15.05 -5.19 -10.24
CA ASN A 583 14.80 -6.36 -9.37
C ASN A 583 15.54 -7.63 -9.86
N ASP A 584 15.88 -7.69 -11.15
CA ASP A 584 16.65 -8.78 -11.76
C ASP A 584 18.09 -8.33 -12.00
N VAL A 585 18.48 -8.14 -13.27
CA VAL A 585 19.81 -7.66 -13.65
C VAL A 585 19.81 -6.13 -13.72
N ARG A 586 20.23 -5.49 -12.63
CA ARG A 586 20.57 -4.06 -12.53
C ARG A 586 21.58 -3.63 -13.60
N SER A 587 21.60 -2.35 -13.95
CA SER A 587 22.35 -1.75 -15.09
C SER A 587 21.73 -1.93 -16.48
N PHE A 588 20.56 -2.57 -16.55
CA PHE A 588 19.79 -2.74 -17.78
C PHE A 588 18.38 -2.20 -17.58
N PHE A 589 17.74 -1.81 -18.68
CA PHE A 589 16.32 -1.46 -18.67
C PHE A 589 15.47 -2.70 -18.31
N TYR A 590 14.23 -2.44 -17.90
CA TYR A 590 13.28 -3.49 -17.57
C TYR A 590 13.09 -4.43 -18.77
N ASN A 591 13.36 -5.73 -18.59
CA ASN A 591 13.37 -6.73 -19.66
C ASN A 591 14.23 -6.35 -20.88
N GLY A 592 15.36 -5.71 -20.58
CA GLY A 592 16.26 -5.12 -21.57
C GLY A 592 17.38 -6.03 -22.08
N LEU A 593 17.64 -7.19 -21.46
CA LEU A 593 18.65 -8.13 -21.95
C LEU A 593 18.07 -9.03 -23.05
N GLY A 594 18.93 -9.47 -23.97
CA GLY A 594 18.63 -10.49 -24.98
C GLY A 594 18.29 -9.93 -26.37
N ALA A 595 17.69 -10.76 -27.21
CA ALA A 595 17.43 -10.44 -28.61
C ALA A 595 16.36 -9.34 -28.76
N ARG A 596 16.57 -8.45 -29.74
CA ARG A 596 15.65 -7.35 -30.05
C ARG A 596 15.41 -7.23 -31.56
N ASP A 597 14.18 -6.89 -31.95
CA ASP A 597 13.82 -6.56 -33.34
C ASP A 597 13.17 -5.17 -33.34
N GLN A 598 13.71 -4.24 -34.13
CA GLN A 598 13.18 -2.87 -34.28
C GLN A 598 12.91 -2.13 -32.95
N GLY A 599 13.69 -2.45 -31.90
CA GLY A 599 13.56 -1.85 -30.56
C GLY A 599 12.71 -2.66 -29.58
N ASP A 600 11.93 -3.63 -30.05
CA ASP A 600 11.15 -4.54 -29.22
C ASP A 600 12.05 -5.63 -28.64
N SER A 601 11.99 -5.84 -27.32
CA SER A 601 12.59 -6.98 -26.64
C SER A 601 11.77 -8.24 -26.92
N LEU A 602 12.43 -9.27 -27.46
CA LEU A 602 11.81 -10.53 -27.86
C LEU A 602 11.93 -11.64 -26.81
N GLY A 603 12.76 -11.43 -25.79
CA GLY A 603 13.11 -12.44 -24.80
C GLY A 603 14.06 -13.52 -25.37
N GLY A 604 14.14 -14.65 -24.67
CA GLY A 604 14.94 -15.81 -25.06
C GLY A 604 14.46 -17.12 -24.45
N ASP A 605 15.06 -18.22 -24.89
CA ASP A 605 14.66 -19.58 -24.52
C ASP A 605 15.50 -20.14 -23.38
N ALA A 606 16.74 -19.69 -23.24
CA ALA A 606 17.59 -20.07 -22.12
C ALA A 606 18.22 -18.82 -21.49
N PHE A 607 18.34 -18.85 -20.17
CA PHE A 607 18.98 -17.76 -19.44
C PHE A 607 19.76 -18.25 -18.23
N ILE A 608 20.77 -17.48 -17.87
CA ILE A 608 21.47 -17.57 -16.59
C ILE A 608 21.71 -16.15 -16.09
N SER A 609 21.46 -15.94 -14.80
CA SER A 609 21.64 -14.64 -14.16
C SER A 609 22.02 -14.83 -12.71
N GLY A 610 22.78 -13.90 -12.15
CA GLY A 610 23.18 -13.98 -10.77
C GLY A 610 23.92 -12.75 -10.34
N GLY A 611 24.33 -12.74 -9.07
CA GLY A 611 25.08 -11.64 -8.54
C GLY A 611 25.56 -11.87 -7.13
N VAL A 612 26.47 -11.00 -6.73
CA VAL A 612 26.98 -10.90 -5.37
C VAL A 612 26.66 -9.50 -4.88
N SER A 613 25.97 -9.44 -3.76
CA SER A 613 25.55 -8.21 -3.09
C SER A 613 26.14 -8.17 -1.68
N VAL A 614 26.77 -7.05 -1.34
CA VAL A 614 27.33 -6.79 -0.01
C VAL A 614 26.53 -5.67 0.63
N PHE A 615 25.95 -5.93 1.79
CA PHE A 615 25.27 -4.94 2.60
C PHE A 615 26.10 -4.57 3.82
N THR A 616 26.40 -3.29 3.97
CA THR A 616 27.16 -2.78 5.12
C THR A 616 26.32 -1.78 5.90
N ARG A 617 26.67 -1.60 7.16
CA ARG A 617 25.99 -0.64 8.04
C ARG A 617 26.31 0.79 7.61
N PHE A 618 25.32 1.68 7.73
CA PHE A 618 25.55 3.11 7.58
C PHE A 618 26.40 3.66 8.74
N PRO A 619 27.53 4.36 8.49
CA PRO A 619 28.46 4.79 9.54
C PRO A 619 27.85 5.70 10.61
N PHE A 620 26.88 6.54 10.25
CA PHE A 620 26.33 7.60 11.11
C PHE A 620 24.85 7.39 11.50
N ILE A 621 24.25 6.24 11.15
CA ILE A 621 22.84 5.96 11.42
C ILE A 621 22.72 4.79 12.41
N ARG A 622 21.72 4.86 13.28
CA ARG A 622 21.37 3.77 14.20
C ARG A 622 20.96 2.52 13.41
N GLU A 623 21.35 1.36 13.92
CA GLU A 623 21.09 0.06 13.30
C GLU A 623 19.59 -0.27 13.17
N SER A 624 18.77 0.27 14.09
CA SER A 624 17.31 0.13 14.07
C SER A 624 16.61 0.85 12.91
N SER A 625 17.33 1.65 12.11
CA SER A 625 16.75 2.41 10.99
C SER A 625 16.36 1.55 9.79
N GLY A 626 16.86 0.31 9.69
CA GLY A 626 16.63 -0.55 8.52
C GLY A 626 17.36 -0.10 7.24
N LEU A 627 18.19 0.96 7.32
CA LEU A 627 19.00 1.47 6.21
C LEU A 627 20.37 0.76 6.17
N LYS A 628 20.75 0.29 4.98
CA LYS A 628 22.06 -0.30 4.71
C LYS A 628 22.66 0.27 3.43
N LEU A 629 23.99 0.37 3.40
CA LEU A 629 24.73 0.57 2.16
C LEU A 629 24.73 -0.75 1.40
N HIS A 630 24.67 -0.67 0.07
CA HIS A 630 24.59 -1.82 -0.82
C HIS A 630 25.62 -1.64 -1.93
N SER A 631 26.48 -2.64 -2.12
CA SER A 631 27.39 -2.72 -3.26
C SER A 631 27.17 -4.06 -3.94
N PHE A 632 27.10 -4.08 -5.26
CA PHE A 632 26.81 -5.31 -5.98
C PHE A 632 27.58 -5.42 -7.30
N VAL A 633 27.78 -6.67 -7.71
CA VAL A 633 28.15 -7.05 -9.07
C VAL A 633 27.17 -8.11 -9.51
N ASN A 634 26.58 -7.94 -10.69
CA ASN A 634 25.58 -8.84 -11.22
C ASN A 634 25.86 -9.16 -12.69
N PHE A 635 25.35 -10.29 -13.14
CA PHE A 635 25.51 -10.76 -14.51
C PHE A 635 24.21 -11.38 -15.00
N GLY A 636 24.03 -11.38 -16.33
CA GLY A 636 22.90 -12.01 -16.99
C GLY A 636 23.23 -12.33 -18.44
N SER A 637 22.84 -13.51 -18.90
CA SER A 637 22.80 -13.91 -20.30
C SER A 637 21.41 -14.46 -20.61
N LEU A 638 20.84 -14.04 -21.73
CA LEU A 638 19.53 -14.47 -22.22
C LEU A 638 19.64 -14.67 -23.74
N VAL A 639 19.47 -15.91 -24.18
CA VAL A 639 19.72 -16.31 -25.57
C VAL A 639 18.55 -17.12 -26.13
N PRO A 640 18.25 -16.98 -27.44
CA PRO A 640 17.35 -17.91 -28.13
C PRO A 640 18.00 -19.29 -28.24
N TRP A 641 17.19 -20.35 -28.31
CA TRP A 641 17.69 -21.72 -28.46
C TRP A 641 17.12 -22.37 -29.72
N ASP A 642 18.00 -22.60 -30.70
CA ASP A 642 17.70 -23.47 -31.85
C ASP A 642 17.98 -24.93 -31.47
N HIS A 643 16.94 -25.76 -31.47
CA HIS A 643 17.03 -27.18 -31.10
C HIS A 643 17.82 -28.02 -32.11
N ASN A 644 18.08 -27.51 -33.32
CA ASN A 644 18.90 -28.19 -34.31
C ASN A 644 20.40 -28.05 -34.03
N GLU A 645 20.80 -27.12 -33.17
CA GLU A 645 22.19 -26.86 -32.83
C GLU A 645 22.65 -27.68 -31.61
N PRO A 646 23.94 -28.03 -31.51
CA PRO A 646 24.46 -28.77 -30.36
C PRO A 646 24.29 -27.99 -29.05
N LEU A 647 23.94 -28.69 -27.95
CA LEU A 647 23.81 -28.11 -26.62
C LEU A 647 25.08 -27.34 -26.17
N LEU A 648 26.26 -27.75 -26.63
CA LEU A 648 27.52 -27.06 -26.34
C LEU A 648 27.54 -25.61 -26.83
N LYS A 649 26.89 -25.32 -27.98
CA LYS A 649 26.75 -23.96 -28.51
C LYS A 649 25.92 -23.10 -27.56
N LEU A 650 24.77 -23.61 -27.11
CA LEU A 650 23.92 -22.93 -26.13
C LEU A 650 24.68 -22.62 -24.84
N LEU A 651 25.43 -23.60 -24.30
CA LEU A 651 26.23 -23.41 -23.10
C LEU A 651 27.34 -22.36 -23.30
N ASN A 652 27.95 -22.33 -24.48
CA ASN A 652 28.96 -21.32 -24.83
C ASN A 652 28.34 -19.92 -24.94
N ASP A 653 27.18 -19.78 -25.57
CA ASP A 653 26.47 -18.51 -25.71
C ASP A 653 26.03 -17.97 -24.33
N LEU A 654 25.59 -18.85 -23.43
CA LEU A 654 25.29 -18.51 -22.04
C LEU A 654 26.53 -18.13 -21.22
N ALA A 655 27.71 -18.64 -21.57
CA ALA A 655 28.97 -18.40 -20.86
C ALA A 655 29.56 -16.99 -21.09
N HIS A 656 28.95 -16.19 -21.97
CA HIS A 656 29.29 -14.80 -22.19
C HIS A 656 28.17 -13.90 -21.65
N PRO A 657 28.10 -13.60 -20.34
CA PRO A 657 27.05 -12.77 -19.80
C PRO A 657 27.37 -11.27 -19.88
N SER A 658 26.32 -10.46 -19.93
CA SER A 658 26.38 -9.03 -19.69
C SER A 658 26.56 -8.79 -18.19
N VAL A 659 27.43 -7.85 -17.82
CA VAL A 659 27.85 -7.63 -16.42
C VAL A 659 27.59 -6.18 -16.03
N GLY A 660 26.96 -5.99 -14.87
CA GLY A 660 26.75 -4.71 -14.22
C GLY A 660 27.40 -4.66 -12.84
N CYS A 661 27.68 -3.44 -12.38
CA CYS A 661 28.04 -3.21 -10.99
C CYS A 661 27.42 -1.91 -10.49
N GLY A 662 27.39 -1.74 -9.19
CA GLY A 662 26.87 -0.50 -8.61
C GLY A 662 27.00 -0.44 -7.11
N PHE A 663 26.65 0.73 -6.59
CA PHE A 663 26.54 0.99 -5.16
C PHE A 663 25.30 1.83 -4.88
N GLY A 664 24.75 1.74 -3.68
CA GLY A 664 23.47 2.33 -3.36
C GLY A 664 23.09 2.23 -1.90
N VAL A 665 21.83 2.54 -1.65
CA VAL A 665 21.20 2.47 -0.33
C VAL A 665 19.98 1.56 -0.43
N VAL A 666 19.84 0.70 0.57
CA VAL A 666 18.69 -0.19 0.74
C VAL A 666 17.96 0.17 2.02
N PHE A 667 16.64 0.26 1.92
CA PHE A 667 15.75 0.40 3.05
C PHE A 667 14.88 -0.85 3.20
N LYS A 668 15.00 -1.52 4.34
CA LYS A 668 14.17 -2.67 4.71
C LYS A 668 12.86 -2.17 5.33
N HIS A 669 11.78 -2.13 4.53
CA HIS A 669 10.43 -1.92 5.03
C HIS A 669 9.79 -3.29 5.38
N PRO A 670 8.86 -3.39 6.35
CA PRO A 670 8.25 -4.67 6.73
C PRO A 670 7.55 -5.42 5.60
N VAL A 671 7.12 -4.70 4.56
CA VAL A 671 6.34 -5.23 3.44
C VAL A 671 7.15 -5.29 2.13
N ALA A 672 8.28 -4.59 2.03
CA ALA A 672 9.05 -4.52 0.79
C ALA A 672 10.49 -4.07 1.04
N ARG A 673 11.38 -4.34 0.09
CA ARG A 673 12.71 -3.76 0.02
C ARG A 673 12.70 -2.63 -1.01
N LEU A 674 13.22 -1.47 -0.61
CA LEU A 674 13.42 -0.34 -1.49
C LEU A 674 14.91 -0.17 -1.73
N GLU A 675 15.31 -0.08 -2.99
CA GLU A 675 16.69 0.17 -3.38
C GLU A 675 16.79 1.46 -4.18
N LEU A 676 17.82 2.25 -3.87
CA LEU A 676 18.28 3.34 -4.73
C LEU A 676 19.75 3.09 -5.03
N ASN A 677 20.03 2.66 -6.26
CA ASN A 677 21.37 2.28 -6.69
C ASN A 677 21.87 3.24 -7.77
N PHE A 678 23.17 3.56 -7.73
CA PHE A 678 23.91 4.08 -8.85
C PHE A 678 24.56 2.90 -9.59
N VAL A 679 24.21 2.73 -10.86
CA VAL A 679 24.53 1.54 -11.64
C VAL A 679 25.41 1.85 -12.85
N LEU A 680 26.34 0.94 -13.15
CA LEU A 680 27.30 1.04 -14.23
C LEU A 680 27.39 -0.33 -14.96
N PRO A 681 26.96 -0.43 -16.22
CA PRO A 681 27.19 -1.61 -17.04
C PRO A 681 28.67 -1.67 -17.44
N LEU A 682 29.29 -2.84 -17.23
CA LEU A 682 30.69 -3.12 -17.56
C LEU A 682 30.84 -3.81 -18.91
N VAL A 683 29.99 -4.82 -19.15
CA VAL A 683 29.97 -5.62 -20.39
C VAL A 683 28.51 -5.78 -20.82
N ALA A 684 28.25 -5.64 -22.11
CA ALA A 684 26.91 -5.79 -22.68
C ALA A 684 26.99 -6.27 -24.13
N HIS A 685 25.96 -7.00 -24.56
CA HIS A 685 25.79 -7.36 -25.96
C HIS A 685 25.26 -6.17 -26.75
N GLU A 686 25.47 -6.18 -28.06
CA GLU A 686 25.02 -5.09 -28.96
C GLU A 686 23.50 -4.84 -28.86
N HIS A 687 22.73 -5.89 -28.65
CA HIS A 687 21.27 -5.80 -28.56
C HIS A 687 20.76 -5.41 -27.16
N ASP A 688 21.59 -5.40 -26.12
CA ASP A 688 21.12 -5.13 -24.76
C ASP A 688 20.73 -3.65 -24.55
N ALA A 689 19.62 -3.44 -23.84
CA ALA A 689 19.15 -2.11 -23.46
C ALA A 689 19.82 -1.65 -22.15
N LEU A 690 20.83 -0.79 -22.26
CA LEU A 690 21.65 -0.35 -21.12
C LEU A 690 21.06 0.80 -20.32
N ARG A 691 21.20 0.73 -18.99
CA ARG A 691 20.85 1.80 -18.05
C ARG A 691 22.10 2.22 -17.24
N LYS A 692 22.41 3.52 -17.26
CA LYS A 692 23.50 4.13 -16.47
C LYS A 692 22.94 5.14 -15.48
N GLY A 693 23.60 5.29 -14.34
CA GLY A 693 23.26 6.30 -13.33
C GLY A 693 22.26 5.78 -12.30
N PHE A 694 21.34 6.63 -11.84
CA PHE A 694 20.38 6.24 -10.80
C PHE A 694 19.31 5.27 -11.34
N GLN A 695 19.14 4.18 -10.60
CA GLN A 695 18.11 3.16 -10.78
C GLN A 695 17.49 2.86 -9.41
N TYR A 696 16.17 2.99 -9.31
CA TYR A 696 15.43 2.61 -8.11
C TYR A 696 14.68 1.30 -8.35
N GLY A 697 14.51 0.52 -7.29
CA GLY A 697 13.79 -0.76 -7.31
C GLY A 697 12.91 -0.90 -6.09
N ILE A 698 11.68 -1.37 -6.31
CA ILE A 698 10.75 -1.74 -5.23
C ILE A 698 10.33 -3.19 -5.48
N GLY A 699 10.45 -4.03 -4.47
CA GLY A 699 10.13 -5.45 -4.59
C GLY A 699 10.24 -6.23 -3.29
N LEU A 700 9.72 -7.45 -3.30
CA LEU A 700 9.95 -8.45 -2.24
C LEU A 700 11.22 -9.26 -2.50
N GLN A 701 11.56 -9.43 -3.78
CA GLN A 701 12.65 -10.26 -4.25
C GLN A 701 13.53 -9.42 -5.17
N PHE A 702 14.82 -9.53 -4.93
CA PHE A 702 15.88 -8.91 -5.70
C PHE A 702 16.96 -9.96 -5.94
N MET A 703 17.69 -9.84 -7.05
CA MET A 703 18.98 -10.51 -7.19
C MET A 703 20.03 -9.94 -6.25
#